data_AF-A0A1Q3LS36-F1
#
_entry.id   AF-A0A1Q3LS36-F1
#
_cell.length_a   1.000
_cell.length_b   1.000
_cell.length_c   1.000
_cell.angle_alpha   90.00
_cell.angle_beta   90.00
_cell.angle_gamma   90.00
#
_symmetry.space_group_name_H-M   'P 1'
#
loop_
_entity.id
_entity.type
_entity.pdbx_description
1 polymer ?
#
loop_
_entity_poly.entity_id
_entity_poly.type
_entity_poly.pdbx_seq_one_letter_code
_entity_poly.pdbx_strand_id
1 'polypeptide(L)'
;NKSGIKAQVELDFQNKGKVDRKKAWVKQGQDLFDITKREQYEGYIVEDIWYDGERWNMSFTSNDKIIEQGVVSGSLSDDLLKREQIRMTIEAHLDKEIVLNPQGIKVLSLFFIDKVANYREYDAEGNRQNGKYARIFEEEYNSLIQKAKYRSLFNEMKDRDVEVSQIHDGYFSVDKQSKASNRKDKFERFVDTSGKTAKDDEAFNLIMRDKERLLSFDTPLRFIFSHSALREGWDNPNVFQICTLNETTKEIKKRQEIGRGLRLCVNQDGERVKGFEVNTLTVMANESYEEFAKALQNEIEEDTGIKFGYLHKHSFARIEVGAENDKAIYLNEEKSVRLYDYFVEKGYVREEVVNKKTKEFAAKVQEKLKIDLRDNRVSIPEEFDYIKMPILKVLKRISGNFMNIKNRDDVRRVTFKKEFFINNEDFKNLWDRIKYKTTYSVKIDSDKLITQCAQRIFEEVVVGRGRFVTRKIKLAITEGGVLEGEDTPRESTRIMDDTVSVLPDIVTYLQNETGLTRQSIVSILTGSKRLDAFKKNPQAFIESVIDIIRNEMRLLLVDGIKYKRIDNDMWCQELFENKELQGYISSNLLESNKSPYDYVIYDSETERSMAQRLESSDNVKVFTKLPSWFKIDTPLGAYNPDWALVWDDGNEQKLYFVVETKGGLFEDAIKPTERAKINCGKKHFAALEAGIKFELADTFDTLQGKITS
;
A
#
# COMPACT_ATOMS: atom_id res chain seq x y z
N ASN A 1 -5.56 24.24 61.86
CA ASN A 1 -5.20 22.80 61.80
C ASN A 1 -3.83 22.64 62.45
N LYS A 2 -3.70 22.01 63.63
CA LYS A 2 -2.41 21.93 64.38
C LYS A 2 -1.38 20.97 63.74
N SER A 3 -1.76 20.23 62.69
CA SER A 3 -0.96 19.22 62.02
C SER A 3 -0.49 19.59 60.60
N GLY A 4 -0.61 20.87 60.21
CA GLY A 4 -0.31 21.35 58.85
C GLY A 4 -1.36 20.94 57.81
N ILE A 5 -1.35 21.62 56.66
CA ILE A 5 -2.17 21.27 55.49
C ILE A 5 -1.51 20.10 54.75
N LYS A 6 -2.32 19.16 54.27
CA LYS A 6 -1.86 18.01 53.48
C LYS A 6 -2.66 17.92 52.20
N ALA A 7 -2.00 17.56 51.10
CA ALA A 7 -2.62 17.27 49.81
C ALA A 7 -2.58 15.76 49.55
N GLN A 8 -3.65 15.20 48.99
CA GLN A 8 -3.63 13.84 48.46
C GLN A 8 -3.31 13.92 46.97
N VAL A 9 -2.18 13.32 46.57
CA VAL A 9 -1.69 13.29 45.20
C VAL A 9 -1.61 11.85 44.71
N GLU A 10 -1.81 11.64 43.42
CA GLU A 10 -1.65 10.34 42.78
C GLU A 10 -0.31 10.31 42.04
N LEU A 11 0.57 9.40 42.44
CA LEU A 11 1.96 9.34 41.99
C LEU A 11 2.32 7.92 41.54
N ASP A 12 3.31 7.83 40.66
CA ASP A 12 3.87 6.56 40.20
C ASP A 12 5.02 6.13 41.10
N PHE A 13 4.95 4.94 41.70
CA PHE A 13 5.98 4.40 42.59
C PHE A 13 6.80 3.31 41.91
N GLN A 14 8.12 3.33 42.10
CA GLN A 14 9.00 2.24 41.68
C GLN A 14 9.01 1.12 42.73
N ASN A 15 8.53 -0.07 42.36
CA ASN A 15 8.60 -1.28 43.19
C ASN A 15 9.27 -2.42 42.41
N LYS A 16 10.49 -2.82 42.80
CA LYS A 16 11.19 -4.00 42.26
C LYS A 16 11.19 -4.08 40.71
N GLY A 17 11.41 -2.96 40.03
CA GLY A 17 11.47 -2.88 38.56
C GLY A 17 10.12 -2.70 37.85
N LYS A 18 9.00 -2.60 38.59
CA LYS A 18 7.68 -2.25 38.05
C LYS A 18 7.19 -0.92 38.61
N VAL A 19 6.39 -0.21 37.81
CA VAL A 19 5.79 1.08 38.16
C VAL A 19 4.33 0.86 38.57
N ASP A 20 3.98 1.24 39.79
CA ASP A 20 2.60 1.18 40.30
C ASP A 20 2.08 2.59 40.63
N ARG A 21 0.91 2.97 40.11
CA ARG A 21 0.27 4.24 40.45
C ARG A 21 -0.51 4.13 41.77
N LYS A 22 -0.24 5.02 42.74
CA LYS A 22 -0.85 5.00 44.08
C LYS A 22 -1.13 6.42 44.59
N LYS A 23 -2.17 6.55 45.40
CA LYS A 23 -2.48 7.80 46.12
C LYS A 23 -1.62 7.93 47.38
N ALA A 24 -0.99 9.09 47.56
CA ALA A 24 -0.14 9.41 48.69
C ALA A 24 -0.50 10.77 49.28
N TRP A 25 -0.38 10.90 50.60
CA TRP A 25 -0.55 12.17 51.29
C TRP A 25 0.80 12.88 51.39
N VAL A 26 0.85 14.11 50.88
CA VAL A 26 2.04 14.96 50.92
C VAL A 26 1.79 16.21 51.75
N LYS A 27 2.84 16.71 52.38
CA LYS A 27 2.85 17.96 53.16
C LYS A 27 4.01 18.84 52.73
N GLN A 28 3.93 20.11 53.08
CA GLN A 28 5.02 21.08 52.92
C GLN A 28 6.37 20.49 53.40
N GLY A 29 7.41 20.70 52.59
CA GLY A 29 8.78 20.26 52.81
C GLY A 29 9.06 18.79 52.45
N GLN A 30 8.11 18.05 51.87
CA GLN A 30 8.37 16.68 51.41
C GLN A 30 8.84 16.63 49.96
N ASP A 31 9.86 15.81 49.71
CA ASP A 31 10.34 15.47 48.38
C ASP A 31 9.55 14.28 47.79
N LEU A 32 8.97 14.48 46.62
CA LEU A 32 8.23 13.43 45.91
C LEU A 32 9.14 12.31 45.40
N PHE A 33 10.41 12.58 45.10
CA PHE A 33 11.41 11.55 44.76
C PHE A 33 11.61 10.58 45.93
N ASP A 34 11.70 11.10 47.15
CA ASP A 34 11.93 10.26 48.33
C ASP A 34 10.76 9.32 48.62
N ILE A 35 9.55 9.76 48.28
CA ILE A 35 8.32 9.00 48.45
C ILE A 35 8.20 7.91 47.38
N THR A 36 8.48 8.26 46.12
CA THR A 36 8.18 7.42 44.95
C THR A 36 9.35 6.58 44.45
N LYS A 37 10.58 6.99 44.78
CA LYS A 37 11.85 6.47 44.26
C LYS A 37 11.91 6.44 42.72
N ARG A 38 11.32 7.45 42.06
CA ARG A 38 11.38 7.65 40.60
C ARG A 38 12.05 8.97 40.26
N GLU A 39 13.08 8.91 39.42
CA GLU A 39 13.88 10.06 38.96
C GLU A 39 13.03 11.20 38.37
N GLN A 40 11.88 10.90 37.75
CA GLN A 40 10.96 11.92 37.21
C GLN A 40 10.36 12.89 38.26
N TYR A 41 10.43 12.54 39.54
CA TYR A 41 9.98 13.39 40.66
C TYR A 41 11.15 14.07 41.41
N GLU A 42 12.39 13.94 40.92
CA GLU A 42 13.55 14.63 41.47
C GLU A 42 13.38 16.16 41.36
N GLY A 43 13.61 16.87 42.47
CA GLY A 43 13.38 18.33 42.55
C GLY A 43 11.91 18.74 42.76
N TYR A 44 10.97 17.81 42.92
CA TYR A 44 9.59 18.16 43.31
C TYR A 44 9.46 18.13 44.84
N ILE A 45 9.99 19.16 45.50
CA ILE A 45 9.86 19.36 46.95
C ILE A 45 8.68 20.31 47.19
N VAL A 46 7.67 19.88 47.95
CA VAL A 46 6.44 20.66 48.17
C VAL A 46 6.77 21.95 48.93
N GLU A 47 6.54 23.11 48.31
CA GLU A 47 6.82 24.42 48.89
C GLU A 47 5.64 24.96 49.68
N ASP A 48 4.44 25.04 49.08
CA ASP A 48 3.23 25.48 49.77
C ASP A 48 1.98 24.78 49.24
N ILE A 49 0.94 24.72 50.08
CA ILE A 49 -0.39 24.19 49.73
C ILE A 49 -1.44 25.19 50.24
N TRP A 50 -2.14 25.85 49.32
CA TRP A 50 -3.10 26.91 49.65
C TRP A 50 -4.42 26.77 48.89
N TYR A 51 -5.44 27.52 49.34
CA TYR A 51 -6.73 27.63 48.66
C TYR A 51 -6.89 29.06 48.15
N ASP A 52 -7.19 29.24 46.87
CA ASP A 52 -7.28 30.57 46.23
C ASP A 52 -8.69 31.19 46.22
N GLY A 53 -9.70 30.46 46.72
CA GLY A 53 -11.10 30.87 46.70
C GLY A 53 -11.97 30.02 45.76
N GLU A 54 -11.37 29.29 44.82
CA GLU A 54 -12.05 28.34 43.96
C GLU A 54 -11.50 26.92 44.12
N ARG A 55 -10.16 26.75 44.12
CA ARG A 55 -9.48 25.44 44.13
C ARG A 55 -8.31 25.42 45.11
N TRP A 56 -7.93 24.20 45.48
CA TRP A 56 -6.68 23.96 46.21
C TRP A 56 -5.51 23.87 45.23
N ASN A 57 -4.40 24.52 45.59
CA ASN A 57 -3.19 24.64 44.79
C ASN A 57 -1.97 24.15 45.59
N MET A 58 -0.94 23.69 44.88
CA MET A 58 0.33 23.24 45.45
C MET A 58 1.51 23.67 44.58
N SER A 59 2.55 24.25 45.17
CA SER A 59 3.79 24.66 44.48
C SER A 59 5.00 23.83 44.92
N PHE A 60 6.12 23.97 44.20
CA PHE A 60 7.37 23.26 44.48
C PHE A 60 8.58 24.22 44.57
N THR A 61 9.54 23.90 45.44
CA THR A 61 10.70 24.79 45.67
C THR A 61 11.70 24.81 44.52
N SER A 62 11.75 23.76 43.69
CA SER A 62 12.75 23.65 42.61
C SER A 62 12.17 23.89 41.21
N ASN A 63 10.90 24.28 41.09
CA ASN A 63 10.30 24.73 39.83
C ASN A 63 9.06 25.62 40.06
N ASP A 64 8.81 26.58 39.16
CA ASP A 64 7.70 27.52 39.26
C ASP A 64 6.32 26.90 38.93
N LYS A 65 6.18 25.57 38.91
CA LYS A 65 4.90 24.92 38.57
C LYS A 65 3.96 24.93 39.77
N ILE A 66 2.71 25.26 39.48
CA ILE A 66 1.59 25.17 40.42
C ILE A 66 0.68 24.03 39.95
N ILE A 67 0.33 23.11 40.85
CA ILE A 67 -0.61 22.03 40.61
C ILE A 67 -1.95 22.38 41.25
N GLU A 68 -3.00 22.36 40.43
CA GLU A 68 -4.38 22.58 40.87
C GLU A 68 -5.08 21.26 41.21
N GLN A 69 -5.99 21.32 42.18
CA GLN A 69 -6.82 20.19 42.56
C GLN A 69 -7.69 19.71 41.39
N GLY A 70 -7.49 18.44 41.00
CA GLY A 70 -8.22 17.80 39.89
C GLY A 70 -7.54 17.89 38.53
N VAL A 71 -6.38 18.56 38.44
CA VAL A 71 -5.60 18.68 37.21
C VAL A 71 -4.38 17.75 37.28
N VAL A 72 -4.22 16.90 36.26
CA VAL A 72 -3.05 16.00 36.15
C VAL A 72 -1.85 16.80 35.67
N SER A 73 -0.72 16.68 36.36
CA SER A 73 0.54 17.35 36.00
C SER A 73 1.66 16.30 35.91
N GLY A 74 2.35 16.22 34.77
CA GLY A 74 3.51 15.32 34.58
C GLY A 74 3.34 14.16 33.60
N SER A 75 2.15 13.91 33.06
CA SER A 75 2.04 13.29 31.73
C SER A 75 2.29 14.38 30.68
N LEU A 76 2.81 14.05 29.48
CA LEU A 76 2.54 14.92 28.33
C LEU A 76 1.03 15.20 28.38
N SER A 77 0.61 16.47 28.44
CA SER A 77 -0.82 16.74 28.52
C SER A 77 -1.45 16.08 27.30
N ASP A 78 -2.59 15.40 27.48
CA ASP A 78 -3.35 14.80 26.38
C ASP A 78 -3.54 15.84 25.24
N ASP A 79 -3.70 17.10 25.63
CA ASP A 79 -3.69 18.28 24.76
C ASP A 79 -2.42 18.43 23.91
N LEU A 80 -1.22 18.25 24.50
CA LEU A 80 0.05 18.33 23.79
C LEU A 80 0.23 17.15 22.83
N LEU A 81 -0.17 15.93 23.25
CA LEU A 81 -0.15 14.75 22.37
C LEU A 81 -1.06 14.97 21.16
N LYS A 82 -2.30 15.40 21.38
CA LYS A 82 -3.26 15.69 20.32
C LYS A 82 -2.79 16.84 19.42
N ARG A 83 -2.18 17.89 20.00
CA ARG A 83 -1.57 18.98 19.23
C ARG A 83 -0.46 18.47 18.33
N GLU A 84 0.43 17.62 18.85
CA GLU A 84 1.52 17.04 18.06
C GLU A 84 0.99 16.08 16.98
N GLN A 85 -0.02 15.28 17.27
CA GLN A 85 -0.67 14.42 16.25
C GLN A 85 -1.30 15.24 15.12
N ILE A 86 -2.00 16.33 15.45
CA ILE A 86 -2.56 17.26 14.47
C ILE A 86 -1.42 17.83 13.62
N ARG A 87 -0.36 18.34 14.26
CA ARG A 87 0.81 18.91 13.59
C ARG A 87 1.49 17.89 12.66
N MET A 88 1.77 16.68 13.14
CA MET A 88 2.37 15.60 12.34
C MET A 88 1.49 15.21 11.15
N THR A 89 0.17 15.19 11.34
CA THR A 89 -0.79 14.89 10.26
C THR A 89 -0.79 15.97 9.19
N ILE A 90 -0.75 17.25 9.59
CA ILE A 90 -0.63 18.38 8.66
C ILE A 90 0.70 18.31 7.91
N GLU A 91 1.81 18.08 8.62
CA GLU A 91 3.13 17.98 7.99
C GLU A 91 3.20 16.80 7.00
N ALA A 92 2.65 15.64 7.37
CA ALA A 92 2.52 14.49 6.50
C ALA A 92 1.67 14.76 5.24
N HIS A 93 0.62 15.56 5.38
CA HIS A 93 -0.23 15.97 4.27
C HIS A 93 0.52 16.89 3.31
N LEU A 94 1.12 17.96 3.83
CA LEU A 94 1.89 18.93 3.03
C LEU A 94 3.07 18.25 2.32
N ASP A 95 3.78 17.35 2.99
CA ASP A 95 4.83 16.53 2.40
C ASP A 95 4.34 15.72 1.20
N LYS A 96 3.10 15.20 1.29
CA LYS A 96 2.50 14.39 0.22
C LYS A 96 2.01 15.27 -0.93
N GLU A 97 1.43 16.43 -0.64
CA GLU A 97 1.00 17.41 -1.64
C GLU A 97 2.17 17.87 -2.53
N ILE A 98 3.36 18.08 -1.96
CA ILE A 98 4.59 18.38 -2.71
C ILE A 98 4.82 17.38 -3.85
N VAL A 99 4.61 16.10 -3.56
CA VAL A 99 4.92 15.01 -4.49
C VAL A 99 3.77 14.76 -5.46
N LEU A 100 2.52 14.90 -5.00
CA LEU A 100 1.33 14.43 -5.70
C LEU A 100 0.56 15.52 -6.46
N ASN A 101 0.56 16.77 -6.01
CA ASN A 101 -0.15 17.85 -6.71
C ASN A 101 0.39 18.06 -8.15
N PRO A 102 1.71 18.02 -8.42
CA PRO A 102 2.25 18.11 -9.78
C PRO A 102 1.82 16.93 -10.69
N GLN A 103 1.40 15.81 -10.10
CA GLN A 103 0.91 14.63 -10.82
C GLN A 103 -0.62 14.68 -11.06
N GLY A 104 -1.27 15.79 -10.70
CA GLY A 104 -2.73 15.93 -10.79
C GLY A 104 -3.47 15.09 -9.75
N ILE A 105 -2.84 14.73 -8.64
CA ILE A 105 -3.47 13.93 -7.59
C ILE A 105 -3.68 14.82 -6.37
N LYS A 106 -4.94 15.09 -6.04
CA LYS A 106 -5.29 15.84 -4.83
C LYS A 106 -5.14 14.96 -3.60
N VAL A 107 -4.57 15.49 -2.52
CA VAL A 107 -4.36 14.78 -1.26
C VAL A 107 -5.49 15.10 -0.28
N LEU A 108 -6.01 14.10 0.42
CA LEU A 108 -7.00 14.27 1.49
C LEU A 108 -6.53 13.65 2.79
N SER A 109 -6.83 14.30 3.91
CA SER A 109 -6.59 13.82 5.28
C SER A 109 -7.89 13.68 6.07
N LEU A 110 -8.00 12.63 6.86
CA LEU A 110 -9.15 12.37 7.73
C LEU A 110 -8.75 12.39 9.21
N PHE A 111 -9.47 13.17 10.01
CA PHE A 111 -9.37 13.22 11.47
C PHE A 111 -10.60 12.58 12.11
N PHE A 112 -10.37 11.62 12.99
CA PHE A 112 -11.39 11.08 13.88
C PHE A 112 -11.31 11.76 15.24
N ILE A 113 -12.38 12.41 15.66
CA ILE A 113 -12.44 13.17 16.91
C ILE A 113 -13.37 12.50 17.93
N ASP A 114 -13.09 12.74 19.21
CA ASP A 114 -13.86 12.22 20.34
C ASP A 114 -15.19 12.94 20.58
N LYS A 115 -15.26 14.24 20.29
CA LYS A 115 -16.48 15.06 20.44
C LYS A 115 -16.56 16.13 19.37
N VAL A 116 -17.75 16.34 18.83
CA VAL A 116 -18.04 17.43 17.87
C VAL A 116 -17.71 18.79 18.45
N ALA A 117 -17.96 18.99 19.76
CA ALA A 117 -17.64 20.24 20.46
C ALA A 117 -16.14 20.59 20.40
N ASN A 118 -15.25 19.58 20.35
CA ASN A 118 -13.81 19.82 20.23
C ASN A 118 -13.45 20.42 18.86
N TYR A 119 -14.31 20.26 17.84
CA TYR A 119 -14.10 20.87 16.53
C TYR A 119 -14.98 22.10 16.29
N ARG A 120 -16.26 22.08 16.70
CA ARG A 120 -17.23 23.15 16.44
C ARG A 120 -18.07 23.47 17.67
N GLU A 121 -18.07 24.74 18.06
CA GLU A 121 -18.89 25.31 19.13
C GLU A 121 -19.94 26.27 18.55
N TYR A 122 -21.00 26.53 19.31
CA TYR A 122 -22.09 27.44 18.94
C TYR A 122 -22.42 28.34 20.14
N ASP A 123 -22.55 29.65 19.91
CA ASP A 123 -23.03 30.58 20.93
C ASP A 123 -24.57 30.50 21.13
N ALA A 124 -25.11 31.29 22.06
CA ALA A 124 -26.53 31.27 22.41
C ALA A 124 -27.46 31.71 21.25
N GLU A 125 -26.91 32.41 20.27
CA GLU A 125 -27.56 32.94 19.08
C GLU A 125 -27.44 31.99 17.88
N GLY A 126 -26.60 30.95 18.00
CA GLY A 126 -26.36 29.92 17.00
C GLY A 126 -25.25 30.25 16.00
N ASN A 127 -24.38 31.22 16.30
CA ASN A 127 -23.22 31.51 15.47
C ASN A 127 -22.13 30.47 15.69
N ARG A 128 -21.49 30.05 14.59
CA ARG A 128 -20.46 29.02 14.59
C ARG A 128 -19.14 29.57 15.12
N GLN A 129 -18.52 28.85 16.05
CA GLN A 129 -17.17 29.12 16.54
C GLN A 129 -16.29 27.87 16.43
N ASN A 130 -14.99 28.08 16.27
CA ASN A 130 -14.03 26.98 16.22
C ASN A 130 -13.85 26.40 17.63
N GLY A 131 -14.04 25.08 17.75
CA GLY A 131 -13.67 24.33 18.94
C GLY A 131 -12.15 24.20 19.06
N LYS A 132 -11.71 23.58 20.15
CA LYS A 132 -10.29 23.42 20.50
C LYS A 132 -9.41 22.86 19.37
N TYR A 133 -9.77 21.73 18.76
CA TYR A 133 -8.99 21.10 17.69
C TYR A 133 -8.97 21.91 16.41
N ALA A 134 -10.06 22.63 16.07
CA ALA A 134 -10.08 23.51 14.91
C ALA A 134 -9.11 24.69 15.10
N ARG A 135 -9.08 25.29 16.30
CA ARG A 135 -8.10 26.34 16.65
C ARG A 135 -6.65 25.83 16.56
N ILE A 136 -6.38 24.67 17.17
CA ILE A 136 -5.05 24.03 17.11
C ILE A 136 -4.65 23.74 15.65
N PHE A 137 -5.58 23.22 14.85
CA PHE A 137 -5.35 22.95 13.43
C PHE A 137 -4.96 24.22 12.67
N GLU A 138 -5.73 25.30 12.82
CA GLU A 138 -5.45 26.57 12.14
C GLU A 138 -4.09 27.16 12.57
N GLU A 139 -3.76 27.11 13.85
CA GLU A 139 -2.46 27.55 14.38
C GLU A 139 -1.28 26.75 13.78
N GLU A 140 -1.34 25.41 13.87
CA GLU A 140 -0.26 24.54 13.41
C GLU A 140 -0.13 24.55 11.88
N TYR A 141 -1.25 24.63 11.15
CA TYR A 141 -1.23 24.76 9.69
C TYR A 141 -0.51 26.03 9.26
N ASN A 142 -0.89 27.18 9.84
CA ASN A 142 -0.27 28.48 9.56
C ASN A 142 1.21 28.50 9.93
N SER A 143 1.60 27.84 11.01
CA SER A 143 3.01 27.70 11.41
C SER A 143 3.81 26.86 10.40
N LEU A 144 3.28 25.70 10.01
CA LEU A 144 3.95 24.78 9.10
C LEU A 144 4.07 25.35 7.69
N ILE A 145 2.99 25.92 7.12
CA ILE A 145 2.97 26.43 5.74
C ILE A 145 3.97 27.57 5.50
N GLN A 146 4.41 28.26 6.55
CA GLN A 146 5.43 29.30 6.48
C GLN A 146 6.87 28.79 6.39
N LYS A 147 7.13 27.49 6.63
CA LYS A 147 8.49 26.93 6.55
C LYS A 147 9.04 27.03 5.12
N ALA A 148 10.35 27.30 4.99
CA ALA A 148 11.01 27.48 3.69
C ALA A 148 10.79 26.30 2.72
N LYS A 149 10.73 25.07 3.24
CA LYS A 149 10.42 23.85 2.47
C LYS A 149 9.12 23.97 1.68
N TYR A 150 8.09 24.62 2.23
CA TYR A 150 6.80 24.79 1.59
C TYR A 150 6.70 26.10 0.79
N ARG A 151 7.69 27.01 0.91
CA ARG A 151 7.72 28.33 0.24
C ARG A 151 8.01 28.29 -1.25
N SER A 152 8.83 27.37 -1.74
CA SER A 152 9.22 27.29 -3.15
C SER A 152 8.14 26.70 -4.07
N LEU A 153 7.06 26.15 -3.50
CA LEU A 153 6.03 25.35 -4.18
C LEU A 153 4.81 26.14 -4.64
N PHE A 154 4.80 27.45 -4.39
CA PHE A 154 3.61 28.29 -4.56
C PHE A 154 3.34 28.77 -6.00
N ASN A 155 4.11 28.29 -6.99
CA ASN A 155 3.71 28.39 -8.39
C ASN A 155 2.94 27.14 -8.89
N GLU A 156 2.95 26.03 -8.13
CA GLU A 156 2.33 24.75 -8.54
C GLU A 156 1.15 24.32 -7.66
N MET A 157 1.09 24.74 -6.39
CA MET A 157 -0.10 24.55 -5.54
C MET A 157 -1.13 25.66 -5.79
N LYS A 158 -2.29 25.31 -6.35
CA LYS A 158 -3.34 26.27 -6.77
C LYS A 158 -4.03 27.03 -5.63
N ASP A 159 -3.88 26.61 -4.37
CA ASP A 159 -4.76 27.00 -3.26
C ASP A 159 -4.08 27.79 -2.12
N ARG A 160 -3.00 28.54 -2.39
CA ARG A 160 -2.26 29.29 -1.35
C ARG A 160 -3.06 30.41 -0.71
N ASP A 161 -3.84 31.14 -1.51
CA ASP A 161 -4.58 32.33 -1.04
C ASP A 161 -5.94 31.96 -0.43
N VAL A 162 -6.16 30.68 -0.20
CA VAL A 162 -7.35 30.15 0.45
C VAL A 162 -7.20 30.33 1.95
N GLU A 163 -8.20 30.97 2.55
CA GLU A 163 -8.29 31.11 4.00
C GLU A 163 -8.26 29.74 4.68
N VAL A 164 -7.49 29.56 5.76
CA VAL A 164 -7.33 28.25 6.42
C VAL A 164 -8.68 27.67 6.87
N SER A 165 -9.64 28.53 7.19
CA SER A 165 -11.00 28.14 7.53
C SER A 165 -11.76 27.40 6.41
N GLN A 166 -11.29 27.49 5.15
CA GLN A 166 -11.92 26.86 3.97
C GLN A 166 -11.26 25.52 3.56
N ILE A 167 -10.06 25.22 4.07
CA ILE A 167 -9.33 23.99 3.71
C ILE A 167 -9.70 22.81 4.60
N HIS A 168 -10.39 23.08 5.71
CA HIS A 168 -10.90 22.07 6.63
C HIS A 168 -12.39 22.25 6.90
N ASP A 169 -13.11 21.13 6.97
CA ASP A 169 -14.49 21.12 7.46
C ASP A 169 -14.78 19.79 8.15
N GLY A 170 -15.86 19.77 8.93
CA GLY A 170 -16.31 18.59 9.63
C GLY A 170 -17.69 18.15 9.16
N TYR A 171 -17.84 16.84 8.99
CA TYR A 171 -19.12 16.26 8.63
C TYR A 171 -19.71 15.56 9.85
N PHE A 172 -20.72 16.20 10.42
CA PHE A 172 -21.38 15.74 11.63
C PHE A 172 -22.89 15.69 11.43
N SER A 173 -23.54 14.86 12.24
CA SER A 173 -24.99 14.87 12.37
C SER A 173 -25.48 16.24 12.84
N VAL A 174 -26.61 16.66 12.29
CA VAL A 174 -27.22 17.97 12.56
C VAL A 174 -28.50 17.81 13.38
N ASP A 175 -28.67 18.65 14.40
CA ASP A 175 -29.94 18.82 15.09
C ASP A 175 -30.45 20.27 15.01
N LYS A 176 -31.76 20.46 15.11
CA LYS A 176 -32.38 21.80 15.06
C LYS A 176 -32.62 22.32 16.47
N GLN A 177 -31.83 23.29 16.89
CA GLN A 177 -31.97 23.94 18.20
C GLN A 177 -32.59 25.33 18.06
N SER A 178 -33.49 25.70 18.97
CA SER A 178 -34.09 27.04 19.02
C SER A 178 -33.06 28.09 19.46
N LYS A 179 -33.08 29.27 18.84
CA LYS A 179 -32.26 30.42 19.26
C LYS A 179 -32.73 30.94 20.61
N ALA A 180 -31.79 31.39 21.45
CA ALA A 180 -32.12 31.99 22.75
C ALA A 180 -33.00 33.24 22.61
N SER A 181 -32.77 34.03 21.54
CA SER A 181 -33.50 35.26 21.23
C SER A 181 -34.93 35.04 20.72
N ASN A 182 -35.20 33.92 20.04
CA ASN A 182 -36.54 33.59 19.53
C ASN A 182 -36.74 32.08 19.43
N ARG A 183 -37.62 31.52 20.26
CA ARG A 183 -37.89 30.07 20.30
C ARG A 183 -38.46 29.48 19.00
N LYS A 184 -39.05 30.32 18.13
CA LYS A 184 -39.57 29.90 16.81
C LYS A 184 -38.46 29.79 15.76
N ASP A 185 -37.37 30.53 15.92
CA ASP A 185 -36.23 30.47 15.02
C ASP A 185 -35.29 29.36 15.46
N LYS A 186 -35.04 28.39 14.58
CA LYS A 186 -34.14 27.27 14.83
C LYS A 186 -32.89 27.38 13.98
N PHE A 187 -31.75 26.99 14.53
CA PHE A 187 -30.49 26.84 13.81
C PHE A 187 -30.05 25.36 13.81
N GLU A 188 -29.23 25.03 12.83
CA GLU A 188 -28.61 23.73 12.67
C GLU A 188 -27.35 23.65 13.53
N ARG A 189 -27.34 22.70 14.47
CA ARG A 189 -26.24 22.45 15.40
C ARG A 189 -25.66 21.07 15.15
N PHE A 190 -24.34 21.00 15.05
CA PHE A 190 -23.65 19.70 14.99
C PHE A 190 -23.69 19.00 16.36
N VAL A 191 -23.99 17.70 16.34
CA VAL A 191 -24.19 16.88 17.54
C VAL A 191 -23.41 15.57 17.50
N ASP A 192 -23.02 15.11 18.67
CA ASP A 192 -22.39 13.79 18.86
C ASP A 192 -23.43 12.68 18.61
N THR A 193 -23.04 11.63 17.90
CA THR A 193 -23.89 10.48 17.60
C THR A 193 -23.11 9.18 17.68
N SER A 194 -23.81 8.06 17.87
CA SER A 194 -23.23 6.72 17.91
C SER A 194 -22.94 6.14 16.51
N GLY A 195 -23.14 6.92 15.44
CA GLY A 195 -22.94 6.48 14.06
C GLY A 195 -24.02 5.53 13.52
N LYS A 196 -25.08 5.21 14.29
CA LYS A 196 -26.19 4.30 13.91
C LYS A 196 -27.56 5.00 13.78
N THR A 197 -27.62 6.33 13.75
CA THR A 197 -28.87 7.10 13.69
C THR A 197 -29.23 7.52 12.26
N ALA A 198 -30.51 7.84 12.01
CA ALA A 198 -30.97 8.37 10.71
C ALA A 198 -30.37 9.75 10.37
N LYS A 199 -29.96 10.52 11.39
CA LYS A 199 -29.25 11.81 11.20
C LYS A 199 -27.84 11.60 10.65
N ASP A 200 -27.20 10.49 11.01
CA ASP A 200 -25.89 10.11 10.48
C ASP A 200 -26.00 9.75 8.99
N ASP A 201 -27.12 9.16 8.56
CA ASP A 201 -27.37 8.87 7.13
C ASP A 201 -27.51 10.15 6.30
N GLU A 202 -28.11 11.19 6.87
CA GLU A 202 -28.26 12.49 6.20
C GLU A 202 -26.91 13.22 6.07
N ALA A 203 -26.12 13.28 7.15
CA ALA A 203 -24.76 13.83 7.12
C ALA A 203 -23.83 13.04 6.18
N PHE A 204 -23.97 11.71 6.17
CA PHE A 204 -23.22 10.82 5.27
C PHE A 204 -23.59 11.03 3.80
N ASN A 205 -24.88 11.16 3.48
CA ASN A 205 -25.35 11.43 2.11
C ASN A 205 -24.82 12.76 1.58
N LEU A 206 -24.63 13.77 2.44
CA LEU A 206 -24.04 15.05 2.06
C LEU A 206 -22.57 14.87 1.60
N ILE A 207 -21.76 14.10 2.36
CA ILE A 207 -20.38 13.75 1.96
C ILE A 207 -20.36 12.95 0.66
N MET A 208 -21.25 11.96 0.53
CA MET A 208 -21.31 11.07 -0.63
C MET A 208 -21.68 11.80 -1.92
N ARG A 209 -22.54 12.82 -1.84
CA ARG A 209 -22.88 13.68 -2.99
C ARG A 209 -21.69 14.52 -3.44
N ASP A 210 -20.87 14.97 -2.49
CA ASP A 210 -19.71 15.82 -2.76
C ASP A 210 -18.40 15.05 -3.03
N LYS A 211 -18.43 13.72 -3.07
CA LYS A 211 -17.21 12.89 -3.18
C LYS A 211 -16.34 13.21 -4.40
N GLU A 212 -16.94 13.49 -5.56
CA GLU A 212 -16.22 13.82 -6.80
C GLU A 212 -15.68 15.25 -6.74
N ARG A 213 -16.45 16.16 -6.13
CA ARG A 213 -16.04 17.54 -5.88
C ARG A 213 -14.83 17.60 -4.94
N LEU A 214 -14.78 16.73 -3.93
CA LEU A 214 -13.64 16.60 -3.02
C LEU A 214 -12.34 16.18 -3.72
N LEU A 215 -12.41 15.50 -4.87
CA LEU A 215 -11.23 15.10 -5.66
C LEU A 215 -10.72 16.20 -6.59
N SER A 216 -11.56 17.21 -6.87
CA SER A 216 -11.19 18.36 -7.70
C SER A 216 -10.35 19.38 -6.92
N PHE A 217 -9.36 19.96 -7.59
CA PHE A 217 -8.61 21.12 -7.11
C PHE A 217 -9.45 22.40 -7.03
N ASP A 218 -10.62 22.47 -7.69
CA ASP A 218 -11.52 23.64 -7.56
C ASP A 218 -12.14 23.75 -6.17
N THR A 219 -12.07 22.68 -5.38
CA THR A 219 -12.55 22.65 -4.01
C THR A 219 -11.37 22.74 -3.04
N PRO A 220 -11.26 23.79 -2.22
CA PRO A 220 -10.14 23.95 -1.31
C PRO A 220 -10.09 22.93 -0.17
N LEU A 221 -11.25 22.35 0.16
CA LEU A 221 -11.40 21.38 1.25
C LEU A 221 -10.52 20.15 1.01
N ARG A 222 -9.61 19.88 1.96
CA ARG A 222 -8.65 18.76 1.93
C ARG A 222 -8.40 18.10 3.30
N PHE A 223 -8.83 18.72 4.38
CA PHE A 223 -8.82 18.14 5.73
C PHE A 223 -10.24 17.92 6.23
N ILE A 224 -10.56 16.69 6.62
CA ILE A 224 -11.92 16.28 6.95
C ILE A 224 -11.96 15.83 8.40
N PHE A 225 -12.88 16.38 9.19
CA PHE A 225 -13.10 15.98 10.58
C PHE A 225 -14.39 15.18 10.73
N SER A 226 -14.33 14.05 11.45
CA SER A 226 -15.48 13.17 11.66
C SER A 226 -15.52 12.65 13.10
N HIS A 227 -16.71 12.61 13.70
CA HIS A 227 -16.93 12.07 15.05
C HIS A 227 -17.24 10.56 15.02
N SER A 228 -18.04 10.10 14.07
CA SER A 228 -18.32 8.68 13.87
C SER A 228 -17.39 8.09 12.80
N ALA A 229 -17.03 6.81 12.93
CA ALA A 229 -16.52 6.05 11.79
C ALA A 229 -17.53 6.20 10.65
N LEU A 230 -17.08 6.74 9.51
CA LEU A 230 -17.93 6.93 8.33
C LEU A 230 -18.62 5.58 8.02
N ARG A 231 -19.84 5.50 7.49
CA ARG A 231 -20.47 4.18 7.27
C ARG A 231 -19.87 3.42 6.08
N GLU A 232 -20.30 2.17 5.87
CA GLU A 232 -20.07 1.46 4.60
C GLU A 232 -20.55 2.35 3.44
N GLY A 233 -19.66 2.59 2.47
CA GLY A 233 -19.93 3.44 1.31
C GLY A 233 -19.09 4.72 1.23
N TRP A 234 -18.50 5.20 2.34
CA TRP A 234 -17.44 6.22 2.23
C TRP A 234 -16.17 5.57 1.71
N ASP A 235 -15.91 5.85 0.44
CA ASP A 235 -14.72 5.47 -0.27
C ASP A 235 -14.19 6.66 -1.05
N ASN A 236 -13.17 7.31 -0.51
CA ASN A 236 -12.40 8.27 -1.28
C ASN A 236 -10.99 7.70 -1.49
N PRO A 237 -10.59 7.44 -2.74
CA PRO A 237 -9.32 6.80 -3.04
C PRO A 237 -8.10 7.69 -2.76
N ASN A 238 -8.29 8.99 -2.51
CA ASN A 238 -7.22 9.96 -2.32
C ASN A 238 -6.99 10.33 -0.84
N VAL A 239 -7.44 9.48 0.08
CA VAL A 239 -7.18 9.64 1.51
C VAL A 239 -5.82 9.04 1.84
N PHE A 240 -4.84 9.89 2.14
CA PHE A 240 -3.46 9.47 2.38
C PHE A 240 -3.06 9.51 3.86
N GLN A 241 -3.80 10.24 4.69
CA GLN A 241 -3.56 10.32 6.13
C GLN A 241 -4.86 10.08 6.91
N ILE A 242 -4.75 9.27 7.96
CA ILE A 242 -5.81 9.08 8.96
C ILE A 242 -5.22 9.37 10.33
N CYS A 243 -5.81 10.31 11.05
CA CYS A 243 -5.42 10.66 12.41
C CYS A 243 -6.55 10.35 13.38
N THR A 244 -6.27 9.51 14.37
CA THR A 244 -7.24 9.14 15.40
C THR A 244 -6.94 9.93 16.68
N LEU A 245 -7.72 11.00 16.92
CA LEU A 245 -7.64 11.81 18.14
C LEU A 245 -8.59 11.31 19.24
N ASN A 246 -9.32 10.23 18.98
CA ASN A 246 -10.24 9.61 19.93
C ASN A 246 -9.51 8.64 20.88
N GLU A 247 -9.87 8.67 22.15
CA GLU A 247 -9.50 7.63 23.11
C GLU A 247 -10.44 6.44 22.92
N THR A 248 -10.13 5.56 21.97
CA THR A 248 -11.01 4.46 21.57
C THR A 248 -11.15 3.43 22.70
N THR A 249 -12.13 3.63 23.58
CA THR A 249 -12.53 2.68 24.65
C THR A 249 -13.67 1.74 24.23
N LYS A 250 -14.19 1.87 23.00
CA LYS A 250 -15.25 1.00 22.47
C LYS A 250 -14.85 0.37 21.15
N GLU A 251 -15.16 -0.92 21.05
CA GLU A 251 -14.98 -1.90 19.97
C GLU A 251 -15.42 -1.41 18.57
N ILE A 252 -14.75 -0.42 17.98
CA ILE A 252 -14.78 -0.18 16.54
C ILE A 252 -13.52 -0.83 15.97
N LYS A 253 -13.71 -1.75 15.01
CA LYS A 253 -12.61 -2.49 14.38
C LYS A 253 -11.70 -1.49 13.65
N LYS A 254 -10.44 -1.36 14.08
CA LYS A 254 -9.40 -0.50 13.48
C LYS A 254 -9.28 -0.72 11.97
N ARG A 255 -9.47 -1.96 11.52
CA ARG A 255 -9.55 -2.36 10.12
C ARG A 255 -10.60 -1.58 9.31
N GLN A 256 -11.77 -1.32 9.89
CA GLN A 256 -12.84 -0.58 9.21
C GLN A 256 -12.54 0.92 9.10
N GLU A 257 -11.73 1.48 10.01
CA GLU A 257 -11.30 2.88 9.96
C GLU A 257 -10.23 3.07 8.87
N ILE A 258 -9.23 2.19 8.82
CA ILE A 258 -8.12 2.29 7.85
C ILE A 258 -8.46 1.76 6.45
N GLY A 259 -9.40 0.80 6.34
CA GLY A 259 -9.81 0.19 5.07
C GLY A 259 -10.35 1.17 4.02
N ARG A 260 -10.58 2.42 4.44
CA ARG A 260 -11.07 3.54 3.63
C ARG A 260 -9.98 4.30 2.90
N GLY A 261 -8.74 4.23 3.37
CA GLY A 261 -7.56 4.86 2.73
C GLY A 261 -6.68 3.86 1.96
N LEU A 262 -7.09 2.60 1.86
CA LEU A 262 -6.30 1.54 1.19
C LEU A 262 -6.60 1.37 -0.31
N ARG A 263 -7.45 2.24 -0.89
CA ARG A 263 -7.74 2.19 -2.33
C ARG A 263 -6.65 2.89 -3.13
N LEU A 264 -6.47 2.46 -4.38
CA LEU A 264 -5.56 3.16 -5.30
C LEU A 264 -6.15 4.53 -5.64
N CYS A 265 -5.37 5.58 -5.39
CA CYS A 265 -5.71 6.97 -5.68
C CYS A 265 -5.98 7.19 -7.17
N VAL A 266 -6.69 8.28 -7.46
CA VAL A 266 -7.00 8.74 -8.82
C VAL A 266 -6.41 10.11 -9.08
N ASN A 267 -5.99 10.35 -10.32
CA ASN A 267 -5.61 11.68 -10.81
C ASN A 267 -6.86 12.50 -11.23
N GLN A 268 -6.67 13.73 -11.69
CA GLN A 268 -7.77 14.59 -12.15
C GLN A 268 -8.54 14.04 -13.35
N ASP A 269 -7.94 13.14 -14.13
CA ASP A 269 -8.59 12.45 -15.26
C ASP A 269 -9.44 11.25 -14.80
N GLY A 270 -9.45 10.94 -13.49
CA GLY A 270 -10.16 9.80 -12.92
C GLY A 270 -9.43 8.46 -13.07
N GLU A 271 -8.19 8.46 -13.55
CA GLU A 271 -7.39 7.26 -13.75
C GLU A 271 -6.72 6.81 -12.46
N ARG A 272 -6.74 5.50 -12.19
CA ARG A 272 -6.08 4.93 -11.00
C ARG A 272 -4.57 4.91 -11.17
N VAL A 273 -3.86 5.53 -10.23
CA VAL A 273 -2.40 5.58 -10.21
C VAL A 273 -1.86 4.43 -9.37
N LYS A 274 -0.99 3.61 -9.97
CA LYS A 274 -0.34 2.45 -9.33
C LYS A 274 1.05 2.85 -8.84
N GLY A 275 1.52 2.22 -7.75
CA GLY A 275 2.84 2.47 -7.18
C GLY A 275 2.76 2.56 -5.65
N PHE A 276 3.73 1.98 -4.97
CA PHE A 276 3.82 2.01 -3.50
C PHE A 276 4.20 3.41 -2.99
N GLU A 277 5.06 4.10 -3.74
CA GLU A 277 5.50 5.47 -3.51
C GLU A 277 4.34 6.48 -3.51
N VAL A 278 3.31 6.20 -4.32
CA VAL A 278 2.09 7.00 -4.38
C VAL A 278 1.10 6.52 -3.30
N ASN A 279 0.73 5.24 -3.30
CA ASN A 279 -0.38 4.70 -2.50
C ASN A 279 0.06 4.16 -1.13
N THR A 280 0.62 5.05 -0.29
CA THR A 280 0.94 4.74 1.10
C THR A 280 0.01 5.52 2.03
N LEU A 281 -0.79 4.81 2.83
CA LEU A 281 -1.64 5.37 3.87
C LEU A 281 -0.83 5.57 5.16
N THR A 282 -0.76 6.80 5.65
CA THR A 282 -0.13 7.11 6.94
C THR A 282 -1.20 7.15 8.03
N VAL A 283 -1.00 6.42 9.12
CA VAL A 283 -1.95 6.38 10.25
C VAL A 283 -1.26 6.94 11.49
N MET A 284 -1.88 7.94 12.12
CA MET A 284 -1.44 8.56 13.37
C MET A 284 -2.32 8.01 14.49
N ALA A 285 -1.76 7.09 15.26
CA ALA A 285 -2.47 6.37 16.33
C ALA A 285 -2.05 6.85 17.73
N ASN A 286 -2.92 6.60 18.72
CA ASN A 286 -2.69 6.87 20.15
C ASN A 286 -1.89 5.77 20.87
N GLU A 287 -1.47 4.73 20.15
CA GLU A 287 -0.79 3.55 20.68
C GLU A 287 0.54 3.30 19.97
N SER A 288 1.37 2.43 20.53
CA SER A 288 2.63 2.07 19.89
C SER A 288 2.40 1.32 18.58
N TYR A 289 3.33 1.45 17.62
CA TYR A 289 3.31 0.71 16.36
C TYR A 289 3.05 -0.80 16.55
N GLU A 290 3.69 -1.41 17.55
CA GLU A 290 3.54 -2.83 17.83
C GLU A 290 2.14 -3.21 18.29
N GLU A 291 1.51 -2.38 19.13
CA GLU A 291 0.15 -2.61 19.62
C GLU A 291 -0.88 -2.42 18.51
N PHE A 292 -0.71 -1.40 17.68
CA PHE A 292 -1.56 -1.14 16.52
C PHE A 292 -1.51 -2.32 15.53
N ALA A 293 -0.31 -2.79 15.18
CA ALA A 293 -0.13 -3.90 14.25
C ALA A 293 -0.72 -5.21 14.79
N LYS A 294 -0.51 -5.51 16.08
CA LYS A 294 -1.07 -6.71 16.75
C LYS A 294 -2.60 -6.67 16.79
N ALA A 295 -3.19 -5.52 17.12
CA ALA A 295 -4.64 -5.38 17.17
C ALA A 295 -5.28 -5.56 15.78
N LEU A 296 -4.72 -4.92 14.74
CA LEU A 296 -5.19 -5.08 13.37
C LEU A 296 -5.09 -6.54 12.88
N GLN A 297 -4.02 -7.25 13.27
CA GLN A 297 -3.87 -8.66 12.97
C GLN A 297 -4.98 -9.49 13.58
N ASN A 298 -5.19 -9.35 14.90
CA ASN A 298 -6.25 -10.08 15.61
C ASN A 298 -7.62 -9.84 14.95
N GLU A 299 -7.93 -8.60 14.56
CA GLU A 299 -9.17 -8.27 13.86
C GLU A 299 -9.29 -8.98 12.50
N ILE A 300 -8.21 -9.06 11.71
CA ILE A 300 -8.22 -9.79 10.45
C ILE A 300 -8.41 -11.29 10.68
N GLU A 301 -7.79 -11.85 11.72
CA GLU A 301 -7.95 -13.26 12.08
C GLU A 301 -9.39 -13.61 12.44
N GLU A 302 -10.00 -12.78 13.29
CA GLU A 302 -11.39 -12.96 13.74
C GLU A 302 -12.38 -12.85 12.58
N ASP A 303 -12.17 -11.91 11.65
CA ASP A 303 -13.09 -11.67 10.53
C ASP A 303 -12.96 -12.68 9.39
N THR A 304 -11.74 -13.16 9.12
CA THR A 304 -11.46 -14.02 7.96
C THR A 304 -11.37 -15.49 8.33
N GLY A 305 -11.27 -15.82 9.62
CA GLY A 305 -10.99 -17.16 10.11
C GLY A 305 -9.56 -17.65 9.81
N ILE A 306 -8.71 -16.79 9.22
CA ILE A 306 -7.31 -17.07 8.93
C ILE A 306 -6.51 -16.79 10.20
N LYS A 307 -5.86 -17.78 10.82
CA LYS A 307 -4.89 -17.51 11.89
C LYS A 307 -3.51 -17.21 11.29
N PHE A 308 -2.98 -16.01 11.53
CA PHE A 308 -1.63 -15.67 11.14
C PHE A 308 -0.62 -16.37 12.04
N GLY A 309 0.54 -16.69 11.49
CA GLY A 309 1.61 -17.33 12.24
C GLY A 309 1.34 -18.79 12.59
N TYR A 310 0.37 -19.46 11.97
CA TYR A 310 0.18 -20.91 12.12
C TYR A 310 0.43 -21.66 10.81
N LEU A 311 1.36 -22.61 10.87
CA LEU A 311 1.67 -23.55 9.80
C LEU A 311 0.87 -24.84 10.04
N HIS A 312 0.14 -25.32 9.03
CA HIS A 312 -0.54 -26.62 9.05
C HIS A 312 0.25 -27.67 8.27
N LYS A 313 0.06 -28.96 8.56
CA LYS A 313 0.74 -30.08 7.89
C LYS A 313 0.54 -30.11 6.37
N HIS A 314 -0.61 -29.64 5.89
CA HIS A 314 -0.94 -29.56 4.46
C HIS A 314 -0.57 -28.20 3.81
N SER A 315 0.15 -27.31 4.52
CA SER A 315 0.41 -25.94 4.03
C SER A 315 1.24 -25.88 2.75
N PHE A 316 2.05 -26.90 2.49
CA PHE A 316 2.90 -26.98 1.30
C PHE A 316 2.31 -27.86 0.19
N ALA A 317 1.23 -28.61 0.48
CA ALA A 317 0.64 -29.60 -0.44
C ALA A 317 0.03 -28.99 -1.71
N ARG A 318 -0.11 -27.66 -1.78
CA ARG A 318 -0.59 -26.92 -2.96
C ARG A 318 0.53 -26.22 -3.73
N ILE A 319 1.80 -26.45 -3.37
CA ILE A 319 2.92 -25.96 -4.16
C ILE A 319 2.96 -26.77 -5.46
N GLU A 320 2.87 -26.08 -6.59
CA GLU A 320 3.02 -26.68 -7.91
C GLU A 320 4.49 -27.05 -8.13
N VAL A 321 4.73 -28.31 -8.45
CA VAL A 321 6.07 -28.91 -8.66
C VAL A 321 6.35 -29.22 -10.14
N GLY A 322 5.35 -29.06 -11.01
CA GLY A 322 5.45 -29.29 -12.45
C GLY A 322 4.06 -29.37 -13.10
N ALA A 323 4.01 -29.68 -14.39
CA ALA A 323 2.77 -29.92 -15.13
C ALA A 323 2.91 -31.14 -16.04
N GLU A 324 1.87 -31.98 -16.10
CA GLU A 324 1.80 -33.13 -17.02
C GLU A 324 0.43 -33.12 -17.70
N ASN A 325 0.41 -33.09 -19.04
CA ASN A 325 -0.81 -32.96 -19.86
C ASN A 325 -1.71 -31.77 -19.45
N ASP A 326 -1.14 -30.57 -19.33
CA ASP A 326 -1.82 -29.33 -18.93
C ASP A 326 -2.52 -29.38 -17.55
N LYS A 327 -2.14 -30.35 -16.70
CA LYS A 327 -2.57 -30.40 -15.30
C LYS A 327 -1.40 -30.13 -14.38
N ALA A 328 -1.57 -29.17 -13.49
CA ALA A 328 -0.63 -28.86 -12.43
C ALA A 328 -0.43 -30.09 -11.53
N ILE A 329 0.82 -30.51 -11.36
CA ILE A 329 1.25 -31.50 -10.37
C ILE A 329 1.60 -30.73 -9.11
N TYR A 330 0.96 -31.09 -8.01
CA TYR A 330 1.20 -30.48 -6.70
C TYR A 330 2.13 -31.35 -5.85
N LEU A 331 2.80 -30.70 -4.89
CA LEU A 331 3.52 -31.38 -3.83
C LEU A 331 2.55 -32.28 -3.07
N ASN A 332 2.83 -33.59 -3.02
CA ASN A 332 1.94 -34.51 -2.32
C ASN A 332 1.92 -34.25 -0.79
N GLU A 333 0.89 -34.77 -0.12
CA GLU A 333 0.69 -34.55 1.32
C GLU A 333 1.86 -35.08 2.16
N GLU A 334 2.45 -36.21 1.80
CA GLU A 334 3.60 -36.80 2.51
C GLU A 334 4.81 -35.85 2.54
N LYS A 335 5.14 -35.23 1.40
CA LYS A 335 6.25 -34.24 1.32
C LYS A 335 5.92 -32.96 2.07
N SER A 336 4.65 -32.53 2.07
CA SER A 336 4.21 -31.39 2.87
C SER A 336 4.36 -31.64 4.38
N VAL A 337 4.04 -32.85 4.84
CA VAL A 337 4.25 -33.27 6.24
C VAL A 337 5.74 -33.27 6.60
N ARG A 338 6.61 -33.79 5.72
CA ARG A 338 8.07 -33.76 5.97
C ARG A 338 8.63 -32.34 6.11
N LEU A 339 8.21 -31.41 5.25
CA LEU A 339 8.59 -30.00 5.39
C LEU A 339 8.11 -29.40 6.71
N TYR A 340 6.87 -29.70 7.10
CA TYR A 340 6.32 -29.28 8.38
C TYR A 340 7.15 -29.80 9.55
N ASP A 341 7.43 -31.11 9.59
CA ASP A 341 8.19 -31.75 10.68
C ASP A 341 9.62 -31.21 10.76
N TYR A 342 10.26 -30.97 9.60
CA TYR A 342 11.58 -30.36 9.52
C TYR A 342 11.60 -28.95 10.12
N PHE A 343 10.59 -28.14 9.84
CA PHE A 343 10.49 -26.79 10.42
C PHE A 343 10.15 -26.81 11.92
N VAL A 344 9.44 -27.83 12.40
CA VAL A 344 9.29 -28.08 13.84
C VAL A 344 10.64 -28.42 14.47
N GLU A 345 11.40 -29.34 13.88
CA GLU A 345 12.72 -29.78 14.38
C GLU A 345 13.74 -28.64 14.43
N LYS A 346 13.77 -27.77 13.40
CA LYS A 346 14.63 -26.58 13.37
C LYS A 346 14.25 -25.50 14.39
N GLY A 347 13.11 -25.64 15.06
CA GLY A 347 12.55 -24.66 16.00
C GLY A 347 12.02 -23.41 15.29
N TYR A 348 11.68 -23.52 14.01
CA TYR A 348 11.07 -22.44 13.24
C TYR A 348 9.58 -22.32 13.52
N VAL A 349 8.93 -23.45 13.82
CA VAL A 349 7.54 -23.49 14.26
C VAL A 349 7.42 -24.41 15.49
N ARG A 350 6.40 -24.21 16.32
CA ARG A 350 6.15 -25.01 17.52
C ARG A 350 4.71 -25.49 17.54
N GLU A 351 4.49 -26.80 17.67
CA GLU A 351 3.14 -27.36 17.70
C GLU A 351 2.33 -26.89 18.92
N GLU A 352 1.11 -26.43 18.65
CA GLU A 352 0.12 -26.04 19.64
C GLU A 352 -1.26 -26.61 19.25
N VAL A 353 -2.10 -26.87 20.25
CA VAL A 353 -3.50 -27.28 20.03
C VAL A 353 -4.29 -26.03 19.65
N VAL A 354 -4.66 -25.91 18.38
CA VAL A 354 -5.34 -24.72 17.83
C VAL A 354 -6.85 -24.80 18.04
N ASN A 355 -7.41 -26.02 18.10
CA ASN A 355 -8.81 -26.25 18.39
C ASN A 355 -8.98 -27.30 19.50
N LYS A 356 -9.40 -26.85 20.68
CA LYS A 356 -9.59 -27.69 21.87
C LYS A 356 -10.72 -28.71 21.72
N LYS A 357 -11.69 -28.48 20.81
CA LYS A 357 -12.82 -29.39 20.57
C LYS A 357 -12.48 -30.49 19.56
N THR A 358 -11.75 -30.16 18.49
CA THR A 358 -11.35 -31.13 17.45
C THR A 358 -9.97 -31.76 17.70
N LYS A 359 -9.23 -31.30 18.72
CA LYS A 359 -7.82 -31.66 18.99
C LYS A 359 -6.90 -31.44 17.79
N GLU A 360 -7.21 -30.45 16.97
CA GLU A 360 -6.40 -30.09 15.81
C GLU A 360 -5.09 -29.42 16.26
N PHE A 361 -3.96 -29.92 15.72
CA PHE A 361 -2.62 -29.38 15.94
C PHE A 361 -2.21 -28.53 14.74
N ALA A 362 -1.68 -27.33 15.00
CA ALA A 362 -0.93 -26.57 14.02
C ALA A 362 0.30 -25.97 14.70
N ALA A 363 1.33 -25.65 13.92
CA ALA A 363 2.59 -25.16 14.45
C ALA A 363 2.67 -23.63 14.37
N LYS A 364 2.80 -22.99 15.54
CA LYS A 364 2.97 -21.55 15.67
C LYS A 364 4.38 -21.14 15.26
N VAL A 365 4.49 -20.17 14.37
CA VAL A 365 5.74 -19.55 13.92
C VAL A 365 6.48 -18.95 15.10
N GLN A 366 7.76 -19.29 15.20
CA GLN A 366 8.67 -18.79 16.23
C GLN A 366 9.49 -17.61 15.70
N GLU A 367 10.02 -16.80 16.63
CA GLU A 367 10.82 -15.61 16.27
C GLU A 367 12.06 -15.96 15.44
N LYS A 368 12.64 -17.13 15.69
CA LYS A 368 13.76 -17.67 14.92
C LYS A 368 13.46 -17.77 13.41
N LEU A 369 12.26 -18.21 13.04
CA LEU A 369 11.87 -18.27 11.62
C LEU A 369 11.74 -16.87 11.01
N LYS A 370 11.24 -15.89 11.77
CA LYS A 370 11.12 -14.51 11.28
C LYS A 370 12.49 -13.87 11.06
N ILE A 371 13.43 -14.09 11.98
CA ILE A 371 14.82 -13.62 11.86
C ILE A 371 15.48 -14.29 10.66
N ASP A 372 15.40 -15.61 10.53
CA ASP A 372 16.03 -16.32 9.42
C ASP A 372 15.35 -16.03 8.07
N LEU A 373 14.04 -15.74 8.04
CA LEU A 373 13.33 -15.25 6.85
C LEU A 373 13.77 -13.84 6.45
N ARG A 374 14.07 -12.97 7.41
CA ARG A 374 14.58 -11.61 7.19
C ARG A 374 16.02 -11.62 6.68
N ASP A 375 16.85 -12.51 7.23
CA ASP A 375 18.27 -12.61 6.90
C ASP A 375 18.56 -13.59 5.76
N ASN A 376 17.52 -14.17 5.15
CA ASN A 376 17.59 -15.22 4.11
C ASN A 376 18.44 -16.43 4.51
N ARG A 377 18.39 -16.81 5.80
CA ARG A 377 19.11 -17.95 6.38
C ARG A 377 18.22 -19.17 6.64
N VAL A 378 16.96 -19.14 6.16
CA VAL A 378 16.04 -20.26 6.35
C VAL A 378 16.62 -21.53 5.74
N SER A 379 16.89 -22.49 6.60
CA SER A 379 17.34 -23.82 6.21
C SER A 379 16.18 -24.59 5.59
N ILE A 380 16.39 -25.19 4.43
CA ILE A 380 15.43 -26.06 3.73
C ILE A 380 16.17 -27.37 3.43
N PRO A 381 15.52 -28.55 3.53
CA PRO A 381 16.15 -29.81 3.14
C PRO A 381 16.59 -29.80 1.67
N GLU A 382 17.77 -30.37 1.37
CA GLU A 382 18.33 -30.43 0.01
C GLU A 382 17.37 -31.07 -1.00
N GLU A 383 16.56 -32.03 -0.55
CA GLU A 383 15.53 -32.69 -1.37
C GLU A 383 14.43 -31.74 -1.87
N PHE A 384 14.36 -30.49 -1.40
CA PHE A 384 13.36 -29.49 -1.81
C PHE A 384 13.97 -28.23 -2.43
N ASP A 385 15.25 -28.22 -2.78
CA ASP A 385 15.92 -27.01 -3.29
C ASP A 385 15.27 -26.50 -4.60
N TYR A 386 14.78 -27.41 -5.45
CA TYR A 386 14.04 -27.07 -6.68
C TYR A 386 12.72 -26.31 -6.46
N ILE A 387 12.15 -26.36 -5.24
CA ILE A 387 10.96 -25.60 -4.83
C ILE A 387 11.21 -24.67 -3.65
N LYS A 388 12.48 -24.33 -3.37
CA LYS A 388 12.88 -23.41 -2.32
C LYS A 388 12.11 -22.09 -2.34
N MET A 389 11.99 -21.46 -3.52
CA MET A 389 11.29 -20.19 -3.66
C MET A 389 9.77 -20.27 -3.37
N PRO A 390 9.02 -21.26 -3.91
CA PRO A 390 7.66 -21.54 -3.47
C PRO A 390 7.51 -21.78 -1.96
N ILE A 391 8.41 -22.54 -1.33
CA ILE A 391 8.38 -22.80 0.11
C ILE A 391 8.57 -21.51 0.90
N LEU A 392 9.57 -20.70 0.53
CA LEU A 392 9.81 -19.40 1.16
C LEU A 392 8.61 -18.45 0.99
N LYS A 393 7.90 -18.48 -0.15
CA LYS A 393 6.67 -17.69 -0.35
C LYS A 393 5.56 -18.12 0.62
N VAL A 394 5.37 -19.42 0.83
CA VAL A 394 4.40 -19.96 1.81
C VAL A 394 4.80 -19.54 3.22
N LEU A 395 6.07 -19.68 3.60
CA LEU A 395 6.58 -19.28 4.91
C LEU A 395 6.44 -17.77 5.16
N LYS A 396 6.80 -16.91 4.18
CA LYS A 396 6.62 -15.45 4.26
C LYS A 396 5.16 -15.03 4.40
N ARG A 397 4.24 -15.74 3.73
CA ARG A 397 2.80 -15.50 3.84
C ARG A 397 2.29 -15.86 5.24
N ILE A 398 2.70 -17.03 5.75
CA ILE A 398 2.24 -17.56 7.05
C ILE A 398 2.87 -16.79 8.21
N SER A 399 4.13 -16.38 8.09
CA SER A 399 4.78 -15.54 9.10
C SER A 399 4.10 -14.18 9.25
N GLY A 400 3.16 -13.81 8.36
CA GLY A 400 2.62 -12.46 8.27
C GLY A 400 3.59 -11.62 7.45
N ASN A 401 3.09 -11.01 6.39
CA ASN A 401 3.88 -10.10 5.56
C ASN A 401 4.06 -8.78 6.34
N PHE A 402 4.97 -8.76 7.32
CA PHE A 402 5.28 -7.60 8.15
C PHE A 402 5.97 -6.44 7.39
N MET A 403 6.11 -6.54 6.06
CA MET A 403 6.81 -5.52 5.26
C MET A 403 5.93 -4.34 4.84
N ASN A 404 4.61 -4.39 5.05
CA ASN A 404 3.69 -3.36 4.52
C ASN A 404 3.27 -2.31 5.54
N ILE A 405 3.43 -2.57 6.84
CA ILE A 405 3.29 -1.54 7.88
C ILE A 405 4.71 -1.18 8.28
N LYS A 406 5.06 0.10 8.18
CA LYS A 406 6.41 0.59 8.45
C LYS A 406 6.30 1.79 9.38
N ASN A 407 7.23 1.92 10.31
CA ASN A 407 7.32 3.14 11.09
C ASN A 407 7.74 4.29 10.15
N ARG A 408 7.00 5.39 10.16
CA ARG A 408 7.33 6.60 9.40
C ARG A 408 8.65 7.20 9.86
N ASP A 409 9.00 7.07 11.14
CA ASP A 409 10.22 7.64 11.70
C ASP A 409 11.49 6.93 11.16
N ASP A 410 11.34 5.75 10.56
CA ASP A 410 12.42 5.02 9.88
C ASP A 410 12.60 5.44 8.40
N VAL A 411 11.80 6.40 7.92
CA VAL A 411 11.90 6.93 6.54
C VAL A 411 13.17 7.77 6.44
N ARG A 412 14.04 7.41 5.50
CA ARG A 412 15.19 8.20 5.10
C ARG A 412 14.95 8.75 3.69
N ARG A 413 15.17 10.06 3.55
CA ARG A 413 15.23 10.68 2.23
C ARG A 413 16.52 10.26 1.56
N VAL A 414 16.40 9.75 0.34
CA VAL A 414 17.52 9.41 -0.51
C VAL A 414 17.98 10.70 -1.17
N THR A 415 19.25 11.03 -0.97
CA THR A 415 19.83 12.29 -1.44
C THR A 415 20.58 12.05 -2.74
N PHE A 416 20.30 12.88 -3.74
CA PHE A 416 21.06 12.89 -4.99
C PHE A 416 22.47 13.45 -4.76
N LYS A 417 23.50 12.69 -5.15
CA LYS A 417 24.91 13.07 -5.06
C LYS A 417 25.30 13.93 -6.27
N LYS A 418 25.06 15.23 -6.20
CA LYS A 418 25.46 16.18 -7.27
C LYS A 418 26.92 16.02 -7.67
N GLU A 419 27.82 15.87 -6.69
CA GLU A 419 29.25 15.67 -6.93
C GLU A 419 29.57 14.36 -7.65
N PHE A 420 28.84 13.27 -7.36
CA PHE A 420 29.01 12.01 -8.07
C PHE A 420 28.69 12.19 -9.55
N PHE A 421 27.60 12.90 -9.86
CA PHE A 421 27.21 13.15 -11.25
C PHE A 421 28.19 14.06 -12.01
N ILE A 422 28.73 15.09 -11.35
CA ILE A 422 29.68 16.04 -11.96
C ILE A 422 31.06 15.41 -12.18
N ASN A 423 31.54 14.63 -11.20
CA ASN A 423 32.93 14.16 -11.18
C ASN A 423 33.10 12.75 -11.77
N ASN A 424 32.02 11.99 -11.98
CA ASN A 424 32.10 10.62 -12.49
C ASN A 424 31.90 10.55 -14.01
N GLU A 425 33.01 10.49 -14.75
CA GLU A 425 33.00 10.39 -16.21
C GLU A 425 32.31 9.12 -16.72
N ASP A 426 32.38 8.01 -15.98
CA ASP A 426 31.74 6.75 -16.39
C ASP A 426 30.22 6.88 -16.38
N PHE A 427 29.69 7.53 -15.35
CA PHE A 427 28.25 7.79 -15.28
C PHE A 427 27.80 8.76 -16.37
N LYS A 428 28.56 9.81 -16.63
CA LYS A 428 28.26 10.76 -17.71
C LYS A 428 28.22 10.08 -19.07
N ASN A 429 29.20 9.23 -19.36
CA ASN A 429 29.25 8.45 -20.60
C ASN A 429 28.09 7.45 -20.72
N LEU A 430 27.69 6.82 -19.61
CA LEU A 430 26.51 5.95 -19.58
C LEU A 430 25.24 6.75 -19.89
N TRP A 431 25.05 7.87 -19.18
CA TRP A 431 23.86 8.71 -19.33
C TRP A 431 23.74 9.28 -20.75
N ASP A 432 24.84 9.75 -21.32
CA ASP A 432 24.87 10.30 -22.68
C ASP A 432 24.48 9.28 -23.75
N ARG A 433 24.59 7.98 -23.47
CA ARG A 433 24.16 6.90 -24.38
C ARG A 433 22.69 6.55 -24.26
N ILE A 434 22.05 6.77 -23.10
CA ILE A 434 20.66 6.34 -22.83
C ILE A 434 19.64 7.48 -22.78
N LYS A 435 20.08 8.73 -22.64
CA LYS A 435 19.20 9.89 -22.37
C LYS A 435 18.25 10.31 -23.50
N TYR A 436 18.40 9.76 -24.71
CA TYR A 436 17.62 10.21 -25.88
C TYR A 436 16.29 9.46 -25.99
N LYS A 437 15.21 10.21 -26.25
CA LYS A 437 13.91 9.60 -26.51
C LYS A 437 13.83 9.10 -27.95
N THR A 438 12.93 8.15 -28.18
CA THR A 438 12.64 7.63 -29.51
C THR A 438 11.15 7.72 -29.79
N THR A 439 10.78 8.01 -31.02
CA THR A 439 9.43 7.76 -31.53
C THR A 439 9.40 6.41 -32.25
N TYR A 440 8.22 5.82 -32.41
CA TYR A 440 8.05 4.57 -33.12
C TYR A 440 7.05 4.67 -34.26
N SER A 441 7.27 3.85 -35.28
CA SER A 441 6.29 3.53 -36.31
C SER A 441 6.05 2.03 -36.31
N VAL A 442 4.81 1.61 -36.58
CA VAL A 442 4.46 0.19 -36.61
C VAL A 442 4.03 -0.19 -38.02
N LYS A 443 4.69 -1.18 -38.60
CA LYS A 443 4.25 -1.81 -39.84
C LYS A 443 3.52 -3.10 -39.52
N ILE A 444 2.20 -3.13 -39.73
CA ILE A 444 1.38 -4.32 -39.53
C ILE A 444 1.17 -5.00 -40.87
N ASP A 445 1.44 -6.30 -40.93
CA ASP A 445 1.07 -7.15 -42.06
C ASP A 445 -0.34 -7.72 -41.80
N SER A 446 -1.32 -7.21 -42.54
CA SER A 446 -2.72 -7.57 -42.37
C SER A 446 -3.01 -9.02 -42.75
N ASP A 447 -2.34 -9.56 -43.77
CA ASP A 447 -2.56 -10.93 -44.23
C ASP A 447 -1.97 -11.93 -43.24
N LYS A 448 -0.80 -11.59 -42.68
CA LYS A 448 -0.20 -12.35 -41.58
C LYS A 448 -1.11 -12.38 -40.35
N LEU A 449 -1.68 -11.24 -39.95
CA LEU A 449 -2.63 -11.16 -38.83
C LEU A 449 -3.84 -12.06 -39.05
N ILE A 450 -4.46 -11.99 -40.24
CA ILE A 450 -5.64 -12.79 -40.57
C ILE A 450 -5.33 -14.28 -40.47
N THR A 451 -4.20 -14.70 -41.04
CA THR A 451 -3.78 -16.11 -41.09
C THR A 451 -3.46 -16.65 -39.69
N GLN A 452 -2.73 -15.89 -38.88
CA GLN A 452 -2.38 -16.28 -37.50
C GLN A 452 -3.61 -16.35 -36.59
N CYS A 453 -4.49 -15.35 -36.64
CA CYS A 453 -5.74 -15.37 -35.88
C CYS A 453 -6.61 -16.58 -36.27
N ALA A 454 -6.77 -16.86 -37.56
CA ALA A 454 -7.54 -18.01 -38.04
C ALA A 454 -6.98 -19.33 -37.52
N GLN A 455 -5.65 -19.51 -37.56
CA GLN A 455 -4.98 -20.71 -37.06
C GLN A 455 -5.13 -20.87 -35.54
N ARG A 456 -4.90 -19.81 -34.77
CA ARG A 456 -5.08 -19.82 -33.31
C ARG A 456 -6.51 -20.14 -32.89
N ILE A 457 -7.50 -19.56 -33.57
CA ILE A 457 -8.92 -19.87 -33.31
C ILE A 457 -9.20 -21.36 -33.57
N PHE A 458 -8.58 -21.94 -34.61
CA PHE A 458 -8.72 -23.36 -34.89
C PHE A 458 -8.14 -24.25 -33.77
N GLU A 459 -6.96 -23.89 -33.26
CA GLU A 459 -6.23 -24.67 -32.25
C GLU A 459 -6.77 -24.50 -30.82
N GLU A 460 -7.12 -23.27 -30.41
CA GLU A 460 -7.34 -22.93 -29.01
C GLU A 460 -8.83 -22.87 -28.61
N VAL A 461 -9.74 -22.61 -29.56
CA VAL A 461 -11.15 -22.41 -29.20
C VAL A 461 -11.82 -23.74 -28.89
N VAL A 462 -12.01 -24.02 -27.59
CA VAL A 462 -12.75 -25.17 -27.08
C VAL A 462 -14.04 -24.69 -26.41
N VAL A 463 -15.15 -24.84 -27.12
CA VAL A 463 -16.47 -24.43 -26.62
C VAL A 463 -17.25 -25.65 -26.11
N GLY A 464 -17.44 -25.71 -24.79
CA GLY A 464 -18.29 -26.72 -24.15
C GLY A 464 -19.79 -26.43 -24.34
N ARG A 465 -20.62 -27.48 -24.35
CA ARG A 465 -22.09 -27.35 -24.27
C ARG A 465 -22.47 -26.71 -22.93
N GLY A 466 -23.50 -25.85 -22.92
CA GLY A 466 -24.04 -25.29 -21.68
C GLY A 466 -24.48 -26.40 -20.72
N ARG A 467 -24.06 -26.32 -19.46
CA ARG A 467 -24.40 -27.31 -18.42
C ARG A 467 -25.22 -26.64 -17.33
N PHE A 468 -26.39 -27.19 -17.03
CA PHE A 468 -27.11 -26.89 -15.80
C PHE A 468 -26.66 -27.86 -14.72
N VAL A 469 -25.93 -27.35 -13.73
CA VAL A 469 -25.60 -28.09 -12.50
C VAL A 469 -26.64 -27.71 -11.46
N THR A 470 -27.57 -28.61 -11.17
CA THR A 470 -28.56 -28.42 -10.10
C THR A 470 -28.09 -29.17 -8.87
N ARG A 471 -27.74 -28.44 -7.80
CA ARG A 471 -27.36 -29.02 -6.51
C ARG A 471 -28.53 -28.89 -5.54
N LYS A 472 -29.11 -30.02 -5.12
CA LYS A 472 -30.11 -30.08 -4.03
C LYS A 472 -29.47 -30.72 -2.81
N ILE A 473 -29.43 -29.97 -1.71
CA ILE A 473 -28.93 -30.46 -0.41
C ILE A 473 -30.13 -30.59 0.53
N LYS A 474 -30.25 -31.74 1.20
CA LYS A 474 -31.18 -31.92 2.34
C LYS A 474 -30.38 -31.67 3.61
N LEU A 475 -30.79 -30.68 4.40
CA LEU A 475 -30.18 -30.37 5.69
C LEU A 475 -30.98 -31.08 6.80
N ALA A 476 -30.30 -31.85 7.64
CA ALA A 476 -30.88 -32.39 8.88
C ALA A 476 -30.27 -31.63 10.07
N ILE A 477 -31.13 -31.10 10.94
CA ILE A 477 -30.73 -30.29 12.10
C ILE A 477 -30.71 -31.21 13.33
N THR A 478 -29.56 -31.27 14.02
CA THR A 478 -29.44 -31.87 15.36
C THR A 478 -28.75 -30.90 16.32
N GLU A 479 -28.76 -31.21 17.62
CA GLU A 479 -28.33 -30.30 18.71
C GLU A 479 -26.85 -29.88 18.69
N GLY A 480 -26.02 -30.44 17.80
CA GLY A 480 -24.62 -30.06 17.60
C GLY A 480 -24.37 -29.03 16.47
N GLY A 481 -25.43 -28.57 15.79
CA GLY A 481 -25.32 -27.76 14.57
C GLY A 481 -25.49 -28.60 13.30
N VAL A 482 -25.67 -27.91 12.16
CA VAL A 482 -26.02 -28.53 10.88
C VAL A 482 -24.84 -29.30 10.31
N LEU A 483 -24.92 -30.63 10.31
CA LEU A 483 -24.01 -31.48 9.53
C LEU A 483 -24.61 -31.69 8.14
N GLU A 484 -23.79 -31.57 7.09
CA GLU A 484 -24.12 -32.09 5.76
C GLU A 484 -24.38 -33.60 5.92
N GLY A 485 -25.62 -34.03 5.71
CA GLY A 485 -25.97 -35.44 5.81
C GLY A 485 -25.21 -36.27 4.78
N GLU A 486 -24.77 -37.47 5.15
CA GLU A 486 -24.02 -38.42 4.32
C GLU A 486 -24.79 -38.99 3.10
N ASP A 487 -25.89 -38.36 2.68
CA ASP A 487 -26.47 -38.64 1.37
C ASP A 487 -25.83 -37.71 0.35
N THR A 488 -24.86 -38.28 -0.40
CA THR A 488 -24.18 -37.68 -1.55
C THR A 488 -25.04 -36.64 -2.27
N PRO A 489 -24.54 -35.41 -2.51
CA PRO A 489 -25.27 -34.43 -3.31
C PRO A 489 -25.60 -35.08 -4.65
N ARG A 490 -26.90 -35.29 -4.92
CA ARG A 490 -27.33 -35.69 -6.27
C ARG A 490 -27.15 -34.48 -7.18
N GLU A 491 -25.94 -34.34 -7.72
CA GLU A 491 -25.65 -33.46 -8.82
C GLU A 491 -26.25 -34.07 -10.08
N SER A 492 -27.43 -33.60 -10.48
CA SER A 492 -27.93 -33.88 -11.81
C SER A 492 -27.37 -32.82 -12.75
N THR A 493 -26.37 -33.19 -13.55
CA THR A 493 -25.92 -32.37 -14.67
C THR A 493 -26.82 -32.65 -15.87
N ARG A 494 -27.61 -31.67 -16.30
CA ARG A 494 -28.30 -31.74 -17.60
C ARG A 494 -27.46 -31.00 -18.63
N ILE A 495 -27.06 -31.71 -19.68
CA ILE A 495 -26.41 -31.13 -20.86
C ILE A 495 -27.55 -30.74 -21.81
N MET A 496 -27.63 -29.46 -22.19
CA MET A 496 -28.52 -29.04 -23.25
C MET A 496 -27.91 -29.41 -24.61
N ASP A 497 -28.69 -30.10 -25.44
CA ASP A 497 -28.34 -30.41 -26.84
C ASP A 497 -28.95 -29.43 -27.85
N ASP A 498 -29.74 -28.45 -27.38
CA ASP A 498 -30.38 -27.47 -28.25
C ASP A 498 -29.39 -26.39 -28.68
N THR A 499 -29.17 -26.29 -30.00
CA THR A 499 -28.48 -25.17 -30.65
C THR A 499 -29.25 -23.87 -30.43
N VAL A 500 -28.54 -22.77 -30.20
CA VAL A 500 -29.18 -21.46 -29.97
C VAL A 500 -30.00 -21.05 -31.19
N SER A 501 -31.29 -20.72 -31.00
CA SER A 501 -32.25 -20.41 -32.08
C SER A 501 -32.04 -19.03 -32.72
N VAL A 502 -31.39 -18.09 -32.01
CA VAL A 502 -31.06 -16.74 -32.48
C VAL A 502 -29.57 -16.50 -32.29
N LEU A 503 -28.83 -16.40 -33.39
CA LEU A 503 -27.40 -16.09 -33.35
C LEU A 503 -27.18 -14.57 -33.34
N PRO A 504 -26.30 -14.05 -32.46
CA PRO A 504 -25.96 -12.64 -32.44
C PRO A 504 -25.13 -12.23 -33.67
N ASP A 505 -25.13 -10.94 -34.02
CA ASP A 505 -24.24 -10.38 -35.06
C ASP A 505 -22.80 -10.37 -34.57
N ILE A 506 -22.10 -11.50 -34.77
CA ILE A 506 -20.70 -11.69 -34.41
C ILE A 506 -19.78 -10.68 -35.10
N VAL A 507 -20.08 -10.28 -36.34
CA VAL A 507 -19.18 -9.40 -37.11
C VAL A 507 -19.19 -7.99 -36.53
N THR A 508 -20.37 -7.45 -36.26
CA THR A 508 -20.51 -6.14 -35.61
C THR A 508 -19.89 -6.15 -34.21
N TYR A 509 -20.10 -7.22 -33.44
CA TYR A 509 -19.54 -7.32 -32.08
C TYR A 509 -18.01 -7.36 -32.09
N LEU A 510 -17.41 -8.23 -32.91
CA LEU A 510 -15.95 -8.29 -33.04
C LEU A 510 -15.37 -6.99 -33.59
N GLN A 511 -16.07 -6.31 -34.51
CA GLN A 511 -15.64 -5.03 -35.06
C GLN A 511 -15.54 -3.97 -33.97
N ASN A 512 -16.55 -3.84 -33.12
CA ASN A 512 -16.56 -2.86 -32.03
C ASN A 512 -15.46 -3.14 -31.00
N GLU A 513 -15.19 -4.41 -30.70
CA GLU A 513 -14.22 -4.80 -29.68
C GLU A 513 -12.77 -4.83 -30.16
N THR A 514 -12.52 -5.00 -31.47
CA THR A 514 -11.17 -5.17 -32.03
C THR A 514 -10.74 -4.03 -32.95
N GLY A 515 -11.68 -3.23 -33.47
CA GLY A 515 -11.41 -2.18 -34.44
C GLY A 515 -11.05 -2.68 -35.85
N LEU A 516 -11.08 -3.99 -36.10
CA LEU A 516 -10.78 -4.57 -37.41
C LEU A 516 -11.90 -4.30 -38.42
N THR A 517 -11.53 -4.27 -39.71
CA THR A 517 -12.51 -4.13 -40.79
C THR A 517 -13.41 -5.37 -40.85
N ARG A 518 -14.67 -5.18 -41.29
CA ARG A 518 -15.61 -6.31 -41.50
C ARG A 518 -15.01 -7.39 -42.41
N GLN A 519 -14.27 -6.99 -43.44
CA GLN A 519 -13.60 -7.91 -44.36
C GLN A 519 -12.56 -8.78 -43.65
N SER A 520 -11.69 -8.18 -42.83
CA SER A 520 -10.67 -8.92 -42.07
C SER A 520 -11.31 -9.90 -41.08
N ILE A 521 -12.36 -9.48 -40.38
CA ILE A 521 -13.09 -10.33 -39.42
C ILE A 521 -13.73 -11.53 -40.13
N VAL A 522 -14.40 -11.29 -41.26
CA VAL A 522 -15.00 -12.37 -42.05
C VAL A 522 -13.93 -13.34 -42.55
N SER A 523 -12.78 -12.85 -43.00
CA SER A 523 -11.65 -13.71 -43.40
C SER A 523 -11.11 -14.54 -42.24
N ILE A 524 -10.93 -13.97 -41.05
CA ILE A 524 -10.48 -14.68 -39.83
C ILE A 524 -11.48 -15.79 -39.46
N LEU A 525 -12.76 -15.43 -39.36
CA LEU A 525 -13.81 -16.37 -38.97
C LEU A 525 -13.96 -17.53 -39.97
N THR A 526 -13.96 -17.23 -41.27
CA THR A 526 -14.09 -18.24 -42.32
C THR A 526 -12.84 -19.12 -42.40
N GLY A 527 -11.66 -18.52 -42.29
CA GLY A 527 -10.38 -19.22 -42.29
C GLY A 527 -10.18 -20.14 -41.08
N SER A 528 -10.78 -19.79 -39.94
CA SER A 528 -10.67 -20.57 -38.69
C SER A 528 -11.33 -21.96 -38.76
N LYS A 529 -12.30 -22.16 -39.65
CA LYS A 529 -13.10 -23.40 -39.75
C LYS A 529 -13.77 -23.84 -38.42
N ARG A 530 -13.99 -22.93 -37.46
CA ARG A 530 -14.62 -23.20 -36.13
C ARG A 530 -15.99 -22.56 -35.92
N LEU A 531 -16.68 -22.15 -36.99
CA LEU A 531 -18.03 -21.56 -36.90
C LEU A 531 -19.09 -22.52 -36.33
N ASP A 532 -18.82 -23.82 -36.29
CA ASP A 532 -19.68 -24.79 -35.61
C ASP A 532 -19.68 -24.60 -34.08
N ALA A 533 -18.57 -24.13 -33.50
CA ALA A 533 -18.47 -23.83 -32.07
C ALA A 533 -19.31 -22.60 -31.69
N PHE A 534 -19.40 -21.61 -32.58
CA PHE A 534 -20.28 -20.45 -32.42
C PHE A 534 -21.75 -20.85 -32.28
N LYS A 535 -22.23 -21.83 -33.06
CA LYS A 535 -23.62 -22.32 -32.97
C LYS A 535 -23.94 -23.02 -31.64
N LYS A 536 -22.93 -23.57 -30.98
CA LYS A 536 -23.07 -24.32 -29.71
C LYS A 536 -23.15 -23.38 -28.51
N ASN A 537 -22.27 -22.38 -28.45
CA ASN A 537 -22.30 -21.34 -27.42
C ASN A 537 -21.75 -20.03 -28.03
N PRO A 538 -22.64 -19.17 -28.56
CA PRO A 538 -22.23 -17.94 -29.24
C PRO A 538 -21.39 -17.02 -28.38
N GLN A 539 -21.74 -16.89 -27.09
CA GLN A 539 -21.08 -15.95 -26.18
C GLN A 539 -19.65 -16.40 -25.85
N ALA A 540 -19.45 -17.65 -25.43
CA ALA A 540 -18.12 -18.17 -25.13
C ALA A 540 -17.20 -18.14 -26.36
N PHE A 541 -17.75 -18.44 -27.55
CA PHE A 541 -17.00 -18.34 -28.80
C PHE A 541 -16.56 -16.91 -29.10
N ILE A 542 -17.47 -15.93 -28.98
CA ILE A 542 -17.17 -14.52 -29.20
C ILE A 542 -16.06 -14.05 -28.25
N GLU A 543 -16.17 -14.34 -26.96
CA GLU A 543 -15.18 -13.95 -25.95
C GLU A 543 -13.79 -14.54 -26.26
N SER A 544 -13.72 -15.84 -26.58
CA SER A 544 -12.46 -16.49 -26.95
C SER A 544 -11.83 -15.90 -28.22
N VAL A 545 -12.65 -15.62 -29.25
CA VAL A 545 -12.15 -15.03 -30.50
C VAL A 545 -11.63 -13.61 -30.28
N ILE A 546 -12.29 -12.81 -29.43
CA ILE A 546 -11.81 -11.47 -29.07
C ILE A 546 -10.43 -11.54 -28.42
N ASP A 547 -10.27 -12.43 -27.44
CA ASP A 547 -9.02 -12.56 -26.71
C ASP A 547 -7.87 -12.98 -27.63
N ILE A 548 -8.11 -13.94 -28.53
CA ILE A 548 -7.13 -14.39 -29.53
C ILE A 548 -6.76 -13.24 -30.47
N ILE A 549 -7.74 -12.55 -31.06
CA ILE A 549 -7.48 -11.43 -31.98
C ILE A 549 -6.69 -10.33 -31.28
N ARG A 550 -7.08 -9.94 -30.06
CA ARG A 550 -6.38 -8.91 -29.29
C ARG A 550 -4.95 -9.34 -28.93
N ASN A 551 -4.72 -10.62 -28.67
CA ASN A 551 -3.39 -11.13 -28.35
C ASN A 551 -2.47 -11.10 -29.59
N GLU A 552 -2.94 -11.62 -30.72
CA GLU A 552 -2.17 -11.66 -31.97
C GLU A 552 -1.91 -10.25 -32.54
N MET A 553 -2.89 -9.35 -32.46
CA MET A 553 -2.67 -7.92 -32.77
C MET A 553 -1.55 -7.33 -31.92
N ARG A 554 -1.54 -7.59 -30.61
CA ARG A 554 -0.49 -7.09 -29.70
C ARG A 554 0.89 -7.64 -30.06
N LEU A 555 1.01 -8.91 -30.42
CA LEU A 555 2.27 -9.53 -30.83
C LEU A 555 2.79 -8.92 -32.15
N LEU A 556 1.92 -8.78 -33.16
CA LEU A 556 2.30 -8.19 -34.45
C LEU A 556 2.68 -6.71 -34.35
N LEU A 557 2.03 -5.94 -33.47
CA LEU A 557 2.41 -4.56 -33.20
C LEU A 557 3.87 -4.46 -32.71
N VAL A 558 4.29 -5.39 -31.85
CA VAL A 558 5.66 -5.41 -31.33
C VAL A 558 6.67 -5.93 -32.35
N ASP A 559 6.31 -6.91 -33.18
CA ASP A 559 7.20 -7.39 -34.25
C ASP A 559 7.44 -6.31 -35.31
N GLY A 560 6.40 -5.58 -35.70
CA GLY A 560 6.44 -4.54 -36.72
C GLY A 560 6.99 -3.19 -36.29
N ILE A 561 7.31 -3.03 -34.99
CA ILE A 561 7.77 -1.75 -34.45
C ILE A 561 9.19 -1.42 -34.91
N LYS A 562 9.37 -0.17 -35.35
CA LYS A 562 10.68 0.44 -35.62
C LYS A 562 10.79 1.74 -34.86
N TYR A 563 11.86 1.87 -34.08
CA TYR A 563 12.18 3.09 -33.35
C TYR A 563 13.09 4.00 -34.16
N LYS A 564 12.91 5.31 -33.98
CA LYS A 564 13.81 6.34 -34.47
C LYS A 564 14.10 7.32 -33.34
N ARG A 565 15.39 7.61 -33.14
CA ARG A 565 15.86 8.62 -32.19
C ARG A 565 15.31 10.01 -32.53
N ILE A 566 14.96 10.76 -31.48
CA ILE A 566 14.56 12.17 -31.57
C ILE A 566 15.72 13.00 -30.99
N ASP A 567 16.46 13.71 -31.82
CA ASP A 567 17.69 14.38 -31.36
C ASP A 567 17.45 15.54 -30.38
N ASN A 568 16.28 16.18 -30.46
CA ASN A 568 15.91 17.33 -29.62
C ASN A 568 15.04 16.96 -28.41
N ASP A 569 14.73 15.68 -28.18
CA ASP A 569 13.94 15.25 -27.03
C ASP A 569 14.72 14.24 -26.18
N MET A 570 14.99 14.63 -24.95
CA MET A 570 15.90 13.95 -24.05
C MET A 570 15.37 14.00 -22.62
N TRP A 571 15.69 12.99 -21.82
CA TRP A 571 15.53 13.10 -20.38
C TRP A 571 16.61 14.05 -19.84
N CYS A 572 16.19 15.22 -19.36
CA CYS A 572 17.07 16.22 -18.78
C CYS A 572 17.67 15.72 -17.45
N GLN A 573 18.92 16.05 -17.20
CA GLN A 573 19.65 15.63 -16.00
C GLN A 573 19.04 16.20 -14.71
N GLU A 574 18.43 17.37 -14.80
CA GLU A 574 17.71 18.03 -13.70
C GLU A 574 16.55 17.18 -13.12
N LEU A 575 16.09 16.16 -13.85
CA LEU A 575 15.07 15.21 -13.36
C LEU A 575 15.57 14.34 -12.20
N PHE A 576 16.89 14.14 -12.06
CA PHE A 576 17.47 13.50 -10.88
C PHE A 576 17.46 14.41 -9.65
N GLU A 577 17.48 15.74 -9.84
CA GLU A 577 17.46 16.71 -8.74
C GLU A 577 16.03 16.99 -8.25
N ASN A 578 15.06 17.06 -9.17
CA ASN A 578 13.71 17.55 -8.89
C ASN A 578 12.73 16.50 -8.34
N LYS A 579 13.15 15.24 -8.16
CA LYS A 579 12.29 14.17 -7.63
C LYS A 579 12.96 13.47 -6.46
N GLU A 580 12.70 13.98 -5.25
CA GLU A 580 13.14 13.36 -3.99
C GLU A 580 12.64 11.90 -3.92
N LEU A 581 13.57 10.96 -3.86
CA LEU A 581 13.29 9.55 -3.61
C LEU A 581 13.20 9.33 -2.09
N GLN A 582 12.14 8.68 -1.62
CA GLN A 582 11.97 8.32 -0.20
C GLN A 582 11.98 6.81 -0.03
N GLY A 583 12.73 6.30 0.95
CA GLY A 583 12.72 4.88 1.31
C GLY A 583 12.89 4.67 2.80
N TYR A 584 12.78 3.42 3.26
CA TYR A 584 12.82 3.05 4.68
C TYR A 584 14.12 2.29 4.98
N ILE A 585 14.87 2.74 5.98
CA ILE A 585 16.19 2.18 6.37
C ILE A 585 16.08 0.68 6.69
N SER A 586 14.97 0.27 7.29
CA SER A 586 14.77 -1.09 7.79
C SER A 586 14.32 -2.11 6.73
N SER A 587 13.96 -1.71 5.49
CA SER A 587 13.27 -2.64 4.57
C SER A 587 13.51 -2.50 3.07
N ASN A 588 13.91 -1.34 2.52
CA ASN A 588 14.03 -1.19 1.06
C ASN A 588 15.13 -0.23 0.58
N LEU A 589 16.16 0.01 1.38
CA LEU A 589 17.32 0.83 1.02
C LEU A 589 18.61 0.02 1.07
N LEU A 590 19.47 0.20 0.07
CA LEU A 590 20.85 -0.27 0.07
C LEU A 590 21.79 0.92 -0.11
N GLU A 591 22.73 1.10 0.80
CA GLU A 591 23.75 2.14 0.66
C GLU A 591 24.60 1.89 -0.57
N SER A 592 24.85 2.94 -1.36
CA SER A 592 25.62 2.82 -2.59
C SER A 592 26.62 3.94 -2.76
N ASN A 593 27.85 3.57 -3.12
CA ASN A 593 28.92 4.48 -3.52
C ASN A 593 29.11 4.52 -5.04
N LYS A 594 28.53 3.58 -5.78
CA LYS A 594 28.60 3.47 -7.25
C LYS A 594 27.37 3.99 -7.99
N SER A 595 26.39 4.54 -7.26
CA SER A 595 25.17 5.12 -7.82
C SER A 595 25.10 6.64 -7.65
N PRO A 596 24.29 7.34 -8.48
CA PRO A 596 24.05 8.78 -8.35
C PRO A 596 23.30 9.17 -7.06
N TYR A 597 22.82 8.20 -6.30
CA TYR A 597 22.16 8.39 -5.01
C TYR A 597 22.99 7.80 -3.87
N ASP A 598 22.81 8.30 -2.65
CA ASP A 598 23.37 7.70 -1.43
C ASP A 598 22.77 6.32 -1.11
N TYR A 599 21.53 6.08 -1.53
CA TYR A 599 20.87 4.79 -1.41
C TYR A 599 20.16 4.38 -2.71
N VAL A 600 20.15 3.08 -2.97
CA VAL A 600 19.35 2.44 -4.03
C VAL A 600 18.08 1.88 -3.42
N ILE A 601 16.92 2.27 -3.96
CA ILE A 601 15.61 1.73 -3.56
C ILE A 601 15.35 0.45 -4.35
N TYR A 602 15.07 -0.66 -3.66
CA TYR A 602 14.65 -1.91 -4.30
C TYR A 602 13.21 -2.27 -3.91
N ASP A 603 12.46 -2.82 -4.85
CA ASP A 603 11.04 -3.18 -4.66
C ASP A 603 10.83 -4.70 -4.55
N SER A 604 11.88 -5.46 -4.87
CA SER A 604 11.88 -6.92 -4.81
C SER A 604 13.17 -7.49 -4.21
N GLU A 605 13.11 -8.74 -3.74
CA GLU A 605 14.30 -9.45 -3.24
C GLU A 605 15.34 -9.66 -4.35
N THR A 606 14.87 -9.90 -5.58
CA THR A 606 15.73 -10.04 -6.76
C THR A 606 16.50 -8.74 -7.02
N GLU A 607 15.84 -7.59 -6.96
CA GLU A 607 16.49 -6.29 -7.07
C GLU A 607 17.45 -6.02 -5.92
N ARG A 608 17.11 -6.40 -4.68
CA ARG A 608 18.01 -6.27 -3.53
C ARG A 608 19.31 -7.03 -3.76
N SER A 609 19.20 -8.31 -4.16
CA SER A 609 20.36 -9.17 -4.41
C SER A 609 21.19 -8.64 -5.58
N MET A 610 20.55 -8.19 -6.66
CA MET A 610 21.22 -7.56 -7.79
C MET A 610 21.98 -6.30 -7.36
N ALA A 611 21.33 -5.37 -6.65
CA ALA A 611 21.94 -4.12 -6.19
C ALA A 611 23.14 -4.38 -5.27
N GLN A 612 23.04 -5.35 -4.36
CA GLN A 612 24.16 -5.76 -3.48
C GLN A 612 25.35 -6.26 -4.29
N ARG A 613 25.11 -7.11 -5.29
CA ARG A 613 26.16 -7.67 -6.14
C ARG A 613 26.81 -6.61 -7.03
N LEU A 614 25.99 -5.73 -7.63
CA LEU A 614 26.46 -4.58 -8.43
C LEU A 614 27.35 -3.66 -7.60
N GLU A 615 26.97 -3.36 -6.35
CA GLU A 615 27.79 -2.55 -5.45
C GLU A 615 29.12 -3.24 -5.11
N SER A 616 29.09 -4.53 -4.78
CA SER A 616 30.28 -5.30 -4.36
C SER A 616 31.25 -5.66 -5.49
N SER A 617 30.82 -5.65 -6.76
CA SER A 617 31.63 -6.15 -7.88
C SER A 617 32.63 -5.11 -8.39
N ASP A 618 33.92 -5.46 -8.45
CA ASP A 618 34.98 -4.58 -8.96
C ASP A 618 34.85 -4.26 -10.46
N ASN A 619 34.20 -5.16 -11.20
CA ASN A 619 33.94 -5.02 -12.63
C ASN A 619 32.82 -4.00 -12.90
N VAL A 620 31.98 -3.69 -11.90
CA VAL A 620 30.97 -2.65 -12.03
C VAL A 620 31.55 -1.33 -11.55
N LYS A 621 31.76 -0.38 -12.48
CA LYS A 621 32.29 0.95 -12.15
C LYS A 621 31.19 1.86 -11.60
N VAL A 622 30.06 1.90 -12.29
CA VAL A 622 28.89 2.67 -11.90
C VAL A 622 27.62 1.94 -12.30
N PHE A 623 26.55 2.15 -11.55
CA PHE A 623 25.22 1.69 -11.91
C PHE A 623 24.14 2.64 -11.40
N THR A 624 22.95 2.55 -11.98
CA THR A 624 21.77 3.25 -11.48
C THR A 624 20.53 2.42 -11.70
N LYS A 625 19.63 2.42 -10.71
CA LYS A 625 18.25 1.98 -10.92
C LYS A 625 17.54 3.09 -11.69
N LEU A 626 16.99 2.77 -12.85
CA LEU A 626 16.32 3.76 -13.68
C LEU A 626 15.03 4.20 -12.98
N PRO A 627 14.84 5.51 -12.73
CA PRO A 627 13.65 5.97 -12.02
C PRO A 627 12.37 5.78 -12.85
N SER A 628 11.21 5.79 -12.19
CA SER A 628 9.90 5.58 -12.81
C SER A 628 9.52 6.61 -13.88
N TRP A 629 10.19 7.75 -13.93
CA TRP A 629 10.03 8.76 -14.98
C TRP A 629 10.77 8.43 -16.28
N PHE A 630 11.70 7.48 -16.27
CA PHE A 630 12.41 7.00 -17.46
C PHE A 630 11.51 6.02 -18.23
N LYS A 631 10.61 6.55 -19.05
CA LYS A 631 9.57 5.77 -19.74
C LYS A 631 9.78 5.73 -21.24
N ILE A 632 9.96 4.53 -21.77
CA ILE A 632 9.99 4.22 -23.20
C ILE A 632 8.55 4.03 -23.68
N ASP A 633 8.16 4.81 -24.68
CA ASP A 633 6.84 4.68 -25.30
C ASP A 633 6.74 3.39 -26.11
N THR A 634 5.69 2.61 -25.84
CA THR A 634 5.40 1.38 -26.58
C THR A 634 3.93 1.34 -26.96
N PRO A 635 3.53 0.58 -28.00
CA PRO A 635 2.13 0.39 -28.35
C PRO A 635 1.33 -0.36 -27.27
N LEU A 636 1.99 -0.91 -26.24
CA LEU A 636 1.39 -1.62 -25.11
C LEU A 636 1.38 -0.77 -23.82
N GLY A 637 1.61 0.54 -23.95
CA GLY A 637 1.79 1.49 -22.85
C GLY A 637 3.26 1.59 -22.42
N ALA A 638 3.56 2.62 -21.64
CA ALA A 638 4.94 2.93 -21.22
C ALA A 638 5.67 1.73 -20.59
N TYR A 639 6.97 1.64 -20.86
CA TYR A 639 7.89 0.64 -20.33
C TYR A 639 9.07 1.34 -19.65
N ASN A 640 9.46 0.87 -18.47
CA ASN A 640 10.56 1.40 -17.68
C ASN A 640 11.49 0.22 -17.38
N PRO A 641 12.72 0.20 -17.92
CA PRO A 641 13.71 -0.83 -17.59
C PRO A 641 14.24 -0.64 -16.16
N ASP A 642 14.80 -1.70 -15.56
CA ASP A 642 15.21 -1.65 -14.15
C ASP A 642 16.56 -0.96 -13.91
N TRP A 643 17.62 -1.34 -14.64
CA TRP A 643 19.00 -0.93 -14.34
C TRP A 643 19.75 -0.41 -15.56
N ALA A 644 20.70 0.49 -15.33
CA ALA A 644 21.75 0.82 -16.29
C ALA A 644 23.12 0.78 -15.58
N LEU A 645 24.14 0.21 -16.22
CA LEU A 645 25.46 0.03 -15.61
C LEU A 645 26.61 0.10 -16.62
N VAL A 646 27.81 0.40 -16.09
CA VAL A 646 29.09 0.32 -16.79
C VAL A 646 29.89 -0.84 -16.23
N TRP A 647 30.22 -1.79 -17.11
CA TRP A 647 31.07 -2.93 -16.82
C TRP A 647 32.47 -2.70 -17.40
N ASP A 648 33.49 -2.97 -16.62
CA ASP A 648 34.90 -3.01 -17.01
C ASP A 648 35.37 -4.46 -16.94
N ASP A 649 35.79 -4.98 -18.09
CA ASP A 649 36.26 -6.36 -18.23
C ASP A 649 37.73 -6.56 -17.80
N GLY A 650 38.40 -5.50 -17.35
CA GLY A 650 39.79 -5.53 -16.90
C GLY A 650 40.82 -5.30 -18.01
N ASN A 651 40.40 -5.17 -19.28
CA ASN A 651 41.25 -4.78 -20.42
C ASN A 651 41.04 -3.31 -20.82
N GLU A 652 40.57 -2.46 -19.90
CA GLU A 652 40.17 -1.06 -20.14
C GLU A 652 38.98 -0.89 -21.12
N GLN A 653 38.30 -1.98 -21.50
CA GLN A 653 37.12 -1.91 -22.36
C GLN A 653 35.85 -1.74 -21.52
N LYS A 654 35.28 -0.53 -21.58
CA LYS A 654 34.01 -0.21 -20.91
C LYS A 654 32.82 -0.66 -21.76
N LEU A 655 32.01 -1.54 -21.19
CA LEU A 655 30.77 -2.04 -21.78
C LEU A 655 29.56 -1.40 -21.06
N TYR A 656 28.59 -0.94 -21.84
CA TYR A 656 27.40 -0.26 -21.33
C TYR A 656 26.21 -1.18 -21.45
N PHE A 657 25.46 -1.33 -20.35
CA PHE A 657 24.30 -2.21 -20.31
C PHE A 657 23.06 -1.52 -19.76
N VAL A 658 21.92 -1.87 -20.32
CA VAL A 658 20.61 -1.75 -19.66
C VAL A 658 20.17 -3.16 -19.31
N VAL A 659 19.77 -3.37 -18.06
CA VAL A 659 19.42 -4.69 -17.53
C VAL A 659 18.00 -4.67 -17.02
N GLU A 660 17.20 -5.62 -17.48
CA GLU A 660 15.90 -5.93 -16.90
C GLU A 660 16.05 -7.10 -15.92
N THR A 661 15.59 -6.92 -14.69
CA THR A 661 15.54 -7.95 -13.66
C THR A 661 14.21 -8.66 -13.60
N LYS A 662 14.21 -10.00 -13.58
CA LYS A 662 12.97 -10.79 -13.40
C LYS A 662 13.13 -11.92 -12.40
N GLY A 663 12.15 -12.06 -11.51
CA GLY A 663 12.10 -13.18 -10.56
C GLY A 663 11.34 -14.39 -11.14
N GLY A 664 12.04 -15.42 -11.57
CA GLY A 664 11.45 -16.70 -11.99
C GLY A 664 12.40 -17.55 -12.85
N LEU A 665 12.46 -18.86 -12.58
CA LEU A 665 13.42 -19.82 -13.17
C LEU A 665 13.17 -20.21 -14.65
N PHE A 666 12.16 -19.65 -15.34
CA PHE A 666 11.80 -20.06 -16.70
C PHE A 666 11.32 -18.88 -17.57
N GLU A 667 11.85 -18.76 -18.79
CA GLU A 667 11.45 -17.73 -19.78
C GLU A 667 9.95 -17.81 -20.13
N ASP A 668 9.33 -18.98 -20.01
CA ASP A 668 7.89 -19.22 -20.27
C ASP A 668 6.98 -18.69 -19.16
N ALA A 669 7.52 -18.29 -17.99
CA ALA A 669 6.75 -17.69 -16.91
C ALA A 669 6.51 -16.18 -17.10
N ILE A 670 7.15 -15.54 -18.10
CA ILE A 670 6.96 -14.12 -18.39
C ILE A 670 5.63 -13.93 -19.11
N LYS A 671 4.77 -13.08 -18.56
CA LYS A 671 3.50 -12.72 -19.21
C LYS A 671 3.79 -12.25 -20.65
N PRO A 672 3.06 -12.71 -21.68
CA PRO A 672 3.32 -12.32 -23.06
C PRO A 672 3.41 -10.80 -23.28
N THR A 673 2.58 -10.03 -22.56
CA THR A 673 2.59 -8.57 -22.58
C THR A 673 3.88 -7.95 -22.06
N GLU A 674 4.47 -8.55 -21.03
CA GLU A 674 5.71 -8.07 -20.42
C GLU A 674 6.90 -8.41 -21.30
N ARG A 675 6.94 -9.63 -21.86
CA ARG A 675 7.93 -10.02 -22.88
C ARG A 675 7.91 -9.08 -24.09
N ALA A 676 6.72 -8.69 -24.53
CA ALA A 676 6.53 -7.77 -25.63
C ALA A 676 7.07 -6.36 -25.31
N LYS A 677 6.85 -5.84 -24.10
CA LYS A 677 7.45 -4.57 -23.63
C LYS A 677 8.98 -4.63 -23.53
N ILE A 678 9.53 -5.72 -23.03
CA ILE A 678 10.99 -5.94 -22.98
C ILE A 678 11.58 -5.92 -24.40
N ASN A 679 10.91 -6.56 -25.37
CA ASN A 679 11.34 -6.54 -26.77
C ASN A 679 11.29 -5.13 -27.37
N CYS A 680 10.27 -4.34 -27.02
CA CYS A 680 10.23 -2.92 -27.35
C CYS A 680 11.44 -2.16 -26.77
N GLY A 681 11.81 -2.41 -25.51
CA GLY A 681 13.01 -1.86 -24.88
C GLY A 681 14.29 -2.21 -25.65
N LYS A 682 14.48 -3.48 -26.00
CA LYS A 682 15.62 -3.93 -26.82
C LYS A 682 15.73 -3.15 -28.14
N LYS A 683 14.61 -2.99 -28.85
CA LYS A 683 14.57 -2.24 -30.12
C LYS A 683 14.80 -0.74 -29.93
N HIS A 684 14.32 -0.15 -28.83
CA HIS A 684 14.57 1.25 -28.48
C HIS A 684 16.08 1.52 -28.34
N PHE A 685 16.76 0.76 -27.49
CA PHE A 685 18.19 0.97 -27.24
C PHE A 685 19.06 0.62 -28.45
N ALA A 686 18.66 -0.37 -29.26
CA ALA A 686 19.32 -0.65 -30.54
C ALA A 686 19.24 0.54 -31.51
N ALA A 687 18.10 1.25 -31.55
CA ALA A 687 17.90 2.40 -32.43
C ALA A 687 18.64 3.67 -31.99
N LEU A 688 19.19 3.70 -30.78
CA LEU A 688 20.05 4.80 -30.33
C LEU A 688 21.45 4.75 -30.95
N GLU A 689 21.86 3.57 -31.45
CA GLU A 689 23.19 3.30 -32.02
C GLU A 689 24.36 3.74 -31.12
N ALA A 690 24.10 3.80 -29.80
CA ALA A 690 25.01 4.36 -28.81
C ALA A 690 25.95 3.31 -28.21
N GLY A 691 26.10 2.14 -28.84
CA GLY A 691 26.96 1.04 -28.35
C GLY A 691 26.52 0.44 -27.01
N ILE A 692 25.23 0.56 -26.67
CA ILE A 692 24.66 0.00 -25.43
C ILE A 692 24.00 -1.36 -25.71
N LYS A 693 24.25 -2.33 -24.83
CA LYS A 693 23.62 -3.66 -24.90
C LYS A 693 22.44 -3.73 -23.95
N PHE A 694 21.37 -4.41 -24.35
CA PHE A 694 20.21 -4.64 -23.50
C PHE A 694 20.16 -6.12 -23.11
N GLU A 695 20.26 -6.40 -21.82
CA GLU A 695 20.30 -7.76 -21.28
C GLU A 695 19.13 -8.04 -20.35
N LEU A 696 18.67 -9.29 -20.39
CA LEU A 696 17.67 -9.82 -19.46
C LEU A 696 18.39 -10.73 -18.47
N ALA A 697 18.29 -10.45 -17.17
CA ALA A 697 18.93 -11.27 -16.14
C ALA A 697 17.99 -11.52 -14.97
N ASP A 698 17.99 -12.74 -14.45
CA ASP A 698 17.27 -13.11 -13.23
C ASP A 698 18.15 -12.95 -11.98
N THR A 699 19.47 -13.03 -12.15
CA THR A 699 20.49 -12.95 -11.11
C THR A 699 21.73 -12.24 -11.62
N PHE A 700 22.61 -11.82 -10.70
CA PHE A 700 23.89 -11.23 -11.09
C PHE A 700 24.78 -12.22 -11.85
N ASP A 701 24.69 -13.51 -11.54
CA ASP A 701 25.53 -14.54 -12.15
C ASP A 701 25.13 -14.79 -13.61
N THR A 702 23.83 -14.74 -13.92
CA THR A 702 23.37 -14.83 -15.32
C THR A 702 23.72 -13.57 -16.11
N LEU A 703 23.66 -12.39 -15.47
CA LEU A 703 24.16 -11.16 -16.07
C LEU A 703 25.66 -11.29 -16.39
N GLN A 704 26.47 -11.67 -15.41
CA GLN A 704 27.91 -11.84 -15.59
C GLN A 704 28.22 -12.85 -16.70
N GLY A 705 27.54 -14.00 -16.70
CA GLY A 705 27.67 -15.02 -17.75
C GLY A 705 27.44 -14.45 -19.15
N LYS A 706 26.37 -13.66 -19.34
CA LYS A 706 26.03 -13.01 -20.61
C LYS A 706 27.00 -11.90 -21.02
N ILE A 707 27.61 -11.22 -20.05
CA ILE A 707 28.62 -10.19 -20.33
C ILE A 707 29.94 -10.84 -20.77
N THR A 708 30.30 -11.99 -20.17
CA THR A 708 31.56 -12.70 -20.43
C THR A 708 31.52 -13.64 -21.62
N SER A 709 30.33 -14.00 -22.11
CA SER A 709 30.11 -14.79 -23.34
C SER A 709 30.12 -13.92 -24.58
#